data_AF-A0AAV1TK57-F1
#
_entry.id   AF-A0AAV1TK57-F1
#
_cell.length_a   1.000
_cell.length_b   1.000
_cell.length_c   1.000
_cell.angle_alpha   90.00
_cell.angle_beta   90.00
_cell.angle_gamma   90.00
#
_symmetry.space_group_name_H-M   'P 1'
#
loop_
_entity.id
_entity.type
_entity.pdbx_description
1 polymer ?
#
loop_
_entity_poly.entity_id
_entity_poly.type
_entity_poly.pdbx_seq_one_letter_code
_entity_poly.pdbx_strand_id
1 'polypeptide(L)'
;MASTPHVSRWQLCRLSEASNSSANSSSTLSNAPKIAENFSSATPSVSLRYLNEFVGKLHCAPALLQYGLFPDAKEITESMALFNTVRRYINPRASGECPNTKKEGKQDGIVVVGDGNTPRTAAMFAFRMRGWTSYSVDPAMEKETSERSKRWTEISNLVVIRNKIEKVRITLRRAIVVLVHAHVTLDQALSAIQAEQICGVVTLPCCNWYGQQESLFGRGPDLVYDDFSVLSNHREIRLWVGDVSALGCQNGEASRAHLQLFSGVMKGCIRKELAAASDDGSGVSTAINESAEEQAKIMLQEHDGVLDFISDTLSELACDPRSMSQETYLSEGRVAEGSSHSAITSHLRKYDGVLVLCWHPRRAAVRSLLRNGYTNVYTISLSEEKSFRVIDDGRRGLKTLSLDLYKCTINPDSDPGNKEKRDEERLQQDLCGSFTLESYFALHFDQKSSSEKEEMTTVSFNDAGLPAPRLTCIFDAGFVFRGFRGRSKKNPTFFRRVYRTLDQFLAACSSVADNNTGPSLICLTPRKRWYKREFLAHDYDTQSLAMKEPSEGTPLYMFCCFKRHALSAKVQSSITETSSESTNTRDVALETWLELKRKLSTRKFELADRLITIDSPDARMKAALDQERAVAEALDTFDGSRKVYAQATGIITRIRRFSTGSAFVSLALASSRCERPLQLFLQRETLGFSISMFATVAGLIRKGDELIAVGFIARNARGHSMLQVEALCLARSGEFEAYNEVRVC
;
A
#
# COMPACT_ATOMS: atom_id res chain seq x y z
N MET A 1 -5.01 11.71 1.21
CA MET A 1 -4.74 10.49 0.44
C MET A 1 -4.09 10.95 -0.85
N ALA A 2 -2.82 10.67 -1.09
CA ALA A 2 -2.17 10.97 -2.36
C ALA A 2 -1.77 9.63 -2.98
N SER A 3 -2.52 9.21 -3.99
CA SER A 3 -2.14 8.10 -4.86
C SER A 3 -1.02 8.59 -5.77
N THR A 4 0.00 7.77 -6.00
CA THR A 4 0.92 7.93 -7.13
C THR A 4 0.11 8.20 -8.42
N PRO A 5 0.51 9.16 -9.27
CA PRO A 5 -0.17 9.40 -10.52
C PRO A 5 -0.01 8.16 -11.41
N HIS A 6 -1.14 7.54 -11.73
CA HIS A 6 -1.22 6.36 -12.58
C HIS A 6 -1.00 6.78 -14.05
N VAL A 7 -0.09 6.10 -14.77
CA VAL A 7 0.12 6.33 -16.21
C VAL A 7 -0.70 5.28 -16.98
N SER A 8 -1.80 5.73 -17.57
CA SER A 8 -2.52 4.91 -18.54
C SER A 8 -1.75 4.88 -19.86
N ARG A 9 -1.69 3.73 -20.53
CA ARG A 9 -1.22 3.63 -21.92
C ARG A 9 -2.13 4.36 -22.91
N TRP A 10 -3.32 4.76 -22.44
CA TRP A 10 -4.28 5.58 -23.17
C TRP A 10 -4.03 7.05 -22.87
N GLN A 11 -3.64 7.81 -23.89
CA GLN A 11 -3.30 9.22 -23.80
C GLN A 11 -4.51 10.10 -24.15
N LEU A 12 -4.62 11.28 -23.52
CA LEU A 12 -5.67 12.25 -23.81
C LEU A 12 -5.57 12.70 -25.28
N CYS A 13 -6.68 12.66 -26.02
CA CYS A 13 -6.70 13.22 -27.38
C CYS A 13 -6.35 14.72 -27.31
N ARG A 14 -5.25 15.14 -27.94
CA ARG A 14 -5.03 16.55 -28.25
C ARG A 14 -6.01 16.91 -29.36
N LEU A 15 -6.84 17.93 -29.15
CA LEU A 15 -7.65 18.50 -30.23
C LEU A 15 -6.66 19.03 -31.28
N SER A 16 -6.53 18.33 -32.40
CA SER A 16 -5.89 18.88 -33.59
C SER A 16 -6.72 20.08 -34.05
N GLU A 17 -6.07 21.23 -34.21
CA GLU A 17 -6.66 22.38 -34.88
C GLU A 17 -7.23 21.90 -36.22
N ALA A 18 -8.55 22.02 -36.39
CA ALA A 18 -9.19 21.75 -37.65
C ALA A 18 -8.68 22.80 -38.65
N SER A 19 -8.01 22.32 -39.69
CA SER A 19 -7.61 23.07 -40.87
C SER A 19 -8.84 23.60 -41.59
N ASN A 20 -9.27 24.81 -41.23
CA ASN A 20 -10.22 25.58 -42.02
C ASN A 20 -9.50 26.13 -43.25
N SER A 21 -9.51 25.35 -44.32
CA SER A 21 -9.31 25.84 -45.67
C SER A 21 -10.64 26.39 -46.21
N SER A 22 -10.55 27.58 -46.80
CA SER A 22 -11.44 28.25 -47.77
C SER A 22 -12.12 29.57 -47.38
N ALA A 23 -11.82 30.57 -48.23
CA ALA A 23 -12.62 31.70 -48.69
C ALA A 23 -12.65 33.04 -47.92
N ASN A 24 -11.78 33.95 -48.39
CA ASN A 24 -12.00 35.38 -48.72
C ASN A 24 -13.04 36.22 -47.92
N SER A 25 -12.56 37.26 -47.24
CA SER A 25 -12.85 38.67 -47.61
C SER A 25 -12.06 39.66 -46.76
N SER A 26 -11.68 40.77 -47.40
CA SER A 26 -10.84 41.87 -46.93
C SER A 26 -11.54 42.83 -45.97
N SER A 27 -10.83 43.37 -44.96
CA SER A 27 -10.65 44.83 -44.75
C SER A 27 -9.94 45.19 -43.42
N THR A 28 -8.84 45.95 -43.56
CA THR A 28 -8.36 47.09 -42.72
C THR A 28 -8.02 46.94 -41.22
N LEU A 29 -6.70 46.93 -40.96
CA LEU A 29 -5.90 47.68 -39.96
C LEU A 29 -6.59 48.32 -38.74
N SER A 30 -6.19 47.87 -37.53
CA SER A 30 -5.80 48.78 -36.43
C SER A 30 -4.86 48.09 -35.43
N ASN A 31 -3.73 48.73 -35.14
CA ASN A 31 -2.65 48.30 -34.25
C ASN A 31 -3.08 48.21 -32.78
N ALA A 32 -2.79 47.08 -32.11
CA ALA A 32 -2.70 46.96 -30.65
C ALA A 32 -1.76 45.78 -30.29
N PRO A 33 -1.04 45.82 -29.16
CA PRO A 33 0.14 44.99 -28.92
C PRO A 33 -0.22 43.51 -28.69
N LYS A 34 0.61 42.62 -29.25
CA LYS A 34 0.57 41.17 -28.99
C LYS A 34 0.77 40.91 -27.50
N ILE A 35 -0.33 40.68 -26.77
CA ILE A 35 -0.31 39.92 -25.53
C ILE A 35 -0.14 38.47 -25.95
N ALA A 36 1.06 37.93 -25.77
CA ALA A 36 1.29 36.50 -25.81
C ALA A 36 0.58 35.90 -24.58
N GLU A 37 -0.69 35.54 -24.75
CA GLU A 37 -1.36 34.65 -23.81
C GLU A 37 -0.70 33.27 -23.94
N ASN A 38 0.16 32.97 -22.96
CA ASN A 38 0.53 31.61 -22.62
C ASN A 38 -0.76 30.85 -22.29
N PHE A 39 -1.33 30.13 -23.27
CA PHE A 39 -2.33 29.11 -23.01
C PHE A 39 -1.66 27.97 -22.24
N SER A 40 -1.61 28.14 -20.92
CA SER A 40 -1.39 27.06 -19.98
C SER A 40 -2.43 25.99 -20.27
N SER A 41 -1.98 24.77 -20.57
CA SER A 41 -2.82 23.58 -20.70
C SER A 41 -3.52 23.29 -19.38
N ALA A 42 -4.60 24.01 -19.10
CA ALA A 42 -5.37 23.86 -17.87
C ALA A 42 -5.92 22.43 -17.81
N THR A 43 -5.45 21.64 -16.84
CA THR A 43 -6.09 20.39 -16.48
C THR A 43 -7.56 20.67 -16.15
N PRO A 44 -8.52 19.88 -16.66
CA PRO A 44 -9.93 20.16 -16.42
C PRO A 44 -10.21 20.17 -14.92
N SER A 45 -10.91 21.20 -14.46
CA SER A 45 -11.35 21.31 -13.08
C SER A 45 -12.27 20.13 -12.72
N VAL A 46 -12.08 19.56 -11.54
CA VAL A 46 -12.97 18.54 -10.97
C VAL A 46 -14.43 19.04 -10.97
N SER A 47 -15.36 18.17 -11.39
CA SER A 47 -16.78 18.48 -11.47
C SER A 47 -17.57 17.78 -10.36
N LEU A 48 -18.50 18.48 -9.71
CA LEU A 48 -19.42 17.87 -8.73
C LEU A 48 -20.72 17.34 -9.38
N ARG A 49 -20.75 17.18 -10.71
CA ARG A 49 -21.94 16.79 -11.48
C ARG A 49 -22.64 15.55 -10.90
N TYR A 50 -21.90 14.49 -10.57
CA TYR A 50 -22.51 13.26 -10.07
C TYR A 50 -23.09 13.38 -8.66
N LEU A 51 -22.47 14.18 -7.79
CA LEU A 51 -23.05 14.46 -6.47
C LEU A 51 -24.33 15.30 -6.60
N ASN A 52 -24.30 16.32 -7.46
CA ASN A 52 -25.49 17.15 -7.74
C ASN A 52 -26.62 16.32 -8.35
N GLU A 53 -26.30 15.40 -9.27
CA GLU A 53 -27.29 14.50 -9.86
C GLU A 53 -27.82 13.50 -8.81
N PHE A 54 -26.94 12.92 -8.00
CA PHE A 54 -27.31 11.97 -6.95
C PHE A 54 -28.25 12.59 -5.93
N VAL A 55 -27.87 13.72 -5.33
CA VAL A 55 -28.66 14.37 -4.27
C VAL A 55 -29.87 15.11 -4.84
N GLY A 56 -29.73 15.78 -5.98
CA GLY A 56 -30.74 16.69 -6.51
C GLY A 56 -31.73 16.08 -7.51
N LYS A 57 -31.38 14.96 -8.16
CA LYS A 57 -32.20 14.40 -9.27
C LYS A 57 -32.55 12.91 -9.09
N LEU A 58 -31.73 12.12 -8.40
CA LEU A 58 -32.06 10.69 -8.20
C LEU A 58 -33.06 10.51 -7.07
N HIS A 59 -34.32 10.20 -7.43
CA HIS A 59 -35.37 9.90 -6.46
C HIS A 59 -35.04 8.70 -5.53
N CYS A 60 -34.19 7.78 -5.95
CA CYS A 60 -33.77 6.64 -5.12
C CYS A 60 -32.60 6.98 -4.17
N ALA A 61 -32.01 8.17 -4.24
CA ALA A 61 -30.86 8.54 -3.41
C ALA A 61 -31.16 8.50 -1.90
N PRO A 62 -32.32 8.97 -1.39
CA PRO A 62 -32.66 8.83 0.03
C PRO A 62 -32.67 7.38 0.50
N ALA A 63 -33.26 6.47 -0.29
CA ALA A 63 -33.30 5.04 0.02
C ALA A 63 -31.88 4.45 0.02
N LEU A 64 -31.08 4.72 -1.02
CA LEU A 64 -29.70 4.25 -1.11
C LEU A 64 -28.83 4.72 0.09
N LEU A 65 -29.04 5.96 0.56
CA LEU A 65 -28.37 6.49 1.76
C LEU A 65 -28.88 5.82 3.04
N GLN A 66 -30.18 5.55 3.15
CA GLN A 66 -30.77 4.87 4.31
C GLN A 66 -30.27 3.43 4.49
N TYR A 67 -30.00 2.73 3.38
CA TYR A 67 -29.33 1.42 3.39
C TYR A 67 -27.86 1.51 3.81
N GLY A 68 -27.29 2.72 3.92
CA GLY A 68 -25.92 2.94 4.33
C GLY A 68 -24.94 2.28 3.37
N LEU A 69 -25.19 2.33 2.05
CA LEU A 69 -24.38 1.61 1.06
C LEU A 69 -23.02 2.27 0.81
N PHE A 70 -22.98 3.60 0.78
CA PHE A 70 -21.80 4.37 0.41
C PHE A 70 -21.02 4.83 1.66
N PRO A 71 -19.71 4.55 1.77
CA PRO A 71 -18.89 5.03 2.88
C PRO A 71 -18.50 6.50 2.73
N ASP A 72 -18.37 7.01 1.50
CA ASP A 72 -17.96 8.38 1.20
C ASP A 72 -18.45 8.84 -0.18
N ALA A 73 -18.16 10.10 -0.51
CA ALA A 73 -18.54 10.72 -1.79
C ALA A 73 -17.81 10.13 -3.01
N LYS A 74 -16.59 9.61 -2.83
CA LYS A 74 -15.83 8.98 -3.92
C LYS A 74 -16.62 7.79 -4.46
N GLU A 75 -17.07 6.90 -3.58
CA GLU A 75 -17.82 5.70 -3.96
C GLU A 75 -19.17 6.01 -4.63
N ILE A 76 -19.83 7.11 -4.24
CA ILE A 76 -21.04 7.61 -4.92
C ILE A 76 -20.71 8.00 -6.36
N THR A 77 -19.63 8.78 -6.56
CA THR A 77 -19.26 9.27 -7.88
C THR A 77 -18.75 8.17 -8.82
N GLU A 78 -18.01 7.17 -8.32
CA GLU A 78 -17.57 5.99 -9.10
C GLU A 78 -18.79 5.18 -9.57
N SER A 79 -19.74 4.93 -8.67
CA SER A 79 -20.99 4.24 -8.99
C SER A 79 -21.78 4.99 -10.06
N MET A 80 -22.04 6.28 -9.83
CA MET A 80 -22.77 7.15 -10.76
C MET A 80 -22.12 7.23 -12.14
N ALA A 81 -20.80 7.21 -12.23
CA ALA A 81 -20.08 7.22 -13.50
C ALA A 81 -20.30 5.95 -14.31
N LEU A 82 -20.26 4.78 -13.65
CA LEU A 82 -20.56 3.50 -14.28
C LEU A 82 -22.02 3.42 -14.74
N PHE A 83 -22.97 3.86 -13.90
CA PHE A 83 -24.38 3.96 -14.31
C PHE A 83 -24.59 4.93 -15.48
N ASN A 84 -23.90 6.08 -15.46
CA ASN A 84 -23.96 7.02 -16.55
C ASN A 84 -23.37 6.46 -17.86
N THR A 85 -22.33 5.63 -17.77
CA THR A 85 -21.75 4.95 -18.94
C THR A 85 -22.74 3.93 -19.50
N VAL A 86 -23.26 3.05 -18.65
CA VAL A 86 -24.24 2.02 -19.04
C VAL A 86 -25.49 2.65 -19.65
N ARG A 87 -26.09 3.67 -19.02
CA ARG A 87 -27.34 4.28 -19.52
C ARG A 87 -27.20 4.98 -20.87
N ARG A 88 -25.99 5.41 -21.23
CA ARG A 88 -25.72 6.20 -22.45
C ARG A 88 -25.30 5.32 -23.62
N TYR A 89 -24.42 4.37 -23.36
CA TYR A 89 -23.72 3.65 -24.45
C TYR A 89 -24.16 2.20 -24.59
N ILE A 90 -24.74 1.61 -23.55
CA ILE A 90 -25.34 0.28 -23.65
C ILE A 90 -26.83 0.51 -23.84
N ASN A 91 -27.45 -0.12 -24.85
CA ASN A 91 -28.89 0.00 -25.09
C ASN A 91 -29.64 -1.22 -24.50
N PRO A 92 -30.09 -1.16 -23.23
CA PRO A 92 -30.86 -2.24 -22.63
C PRO A 92 -32.23 -2.44 -23.27
N ARG A 93 -32.75 -1.47 -24.06
CA ARG A 93 -34.12 -1.46 -24.60
C ARG A 93 -34.26 -1.95 -26.04
N ALA A 94 -33.17 -2.34 -26.71
CA ALA A 94 -33.17 -2.64 -28.15
C ALA A 94 -33.97 -3.89 -28.58
N SER A 95 -34.34 -4.79 -27.66
CA SER A 95 -35.33 -5.83 -28.00
C SER A 95 -36.72 -5.23 -27.87
N GLY A 96 -37.25 -4.71 -28.97
CA GLY A 96 -38.67 -4.41 -29.10
C GLY A 96 -39.46 -5.69 -28.90
N GLU A 97 -39.88 -5.93 -27.66
CA GLU A 97 -41.00 -6.79 -27.24
C GLU A 97 -41.06 -6.81 -25.70
N CYS A 98 -42.15 -6.28 -25.14
CA CYS A 98 -42.73 -6.73 -23.89
C CYS A 98 -44.08 -7.35 -24.25
N PRO A 99 -44.65 -8.31 -23.49
CA PRO A 99 -44.03 -9.29 -22.60
C PRO A 99 -44.82 -10.63 -22.68
N ASN A 100 -44.42 -11.65 -23.45
CA ASN A 100 -45.08 -12.97 -23.29
C ASN A 100 -44.40 -14.22 -23.87
N THR A 101 -43.11 -14.17 -24.20
CA THR A 101 -42.37 -15.40 -24.45
C THR A 101 -41.27 -15.54 -23.42
N LYS A 102 -41.63 -16.09 -22.26
CA LYS A 102 -40.69 -16.83 -21.39
C LYS A 102 -40.17 -18.04 -22.19
N LYS A 103 -39.36 -17.80 -23.22
CA LYS A 103 -38.49 -18.83 -23.76
C LYS A 103 -37.41 -19.03 -22.69
N GLU A 104 -37.50 -20.18 -22.03
CA GLU A 104 -36.53 -20.73 -21.08
C GLU A 104 -36.04 -19.80 -19.96
N GLY A 105 -36.77 -19.67 -18.85
CA GLY A 105 -36.29 -19.46 -17.45
C GLY A 105 -35.15 -18.48 -17.10
N LYS A 106 -34.49 -17.79 -18.03
CA LYS A 106 -33.29 -16.99 -17.86
C LYS A 106 -33.68 -15.51 -17.86
N GLN A 107 -33.18 -14.79 -16.87
CA GLN A 107 -33.44 -13.37 -16.70
C GLN A 107 -32.30 -12.52 -17.28
N ASP A 108 -32.60 -11.27 -17.57
CA ASP A 108 -31.57 -10.27 -17.87
C ASP A 108 -30.87 -9.85 -16.58
N GLY A 109 -29.56 -9.64 -16.63
CA GLY A 109 -28.79 -9.33 -15.43
C GLY A 109 -27.65 -8.36 -15.64
N ILE A 110 -27.35 -7.60 -14.59
CA ILE A 110 -26.17 -6.74 -14.51
C ILE A 110 -25.26 -7.34 -13.45
N VAL A 111 -24.05 -7.74 -13.81
CA VAL A 111 -23.08 -8.34 -12.90
C VAL A 111 -22.02 -7.31 -12.55
N VAL A 112 -22.08 -6.82 -11.31
CA VAL A 112 -21.11 -5.89 -10.74
C VAL A 112 -20.07 -6.67 -9.97
N VAL A 113 -18.82 -6.60 -10.41
CA VAL A 113 -17.66 -7.27 -9.80
C VAL A 113 -16.79 -6.24 -9.09
N GLY A 114 -16.36 -6.57 -7.87
CA GLY A 114 -15.51 -5.67 -7.08
C GLY A 114 -16.31 -4.53 -6.43
N ASP A 115 -17.56 -4.77 -6.03
CA ASP A 115 -18.45 -3.74 -5.46
C ASP A 115 -18.03 -3.30 -4.03
N GLY A 116 -17.16 -4.08 -3.38
CA GLY A 116 -16.60 -3.83 -2.06
C GLY A 116 -17.35 -4.53 -0.93
N ASN A 117 -17.35 -3.93 0.26
CA ASN A 117 -17.98 -4.49 1.46
C ASN A 117 -19.51 -4.32 1.49
N THR A 118 -20.07 -3.52 0.58
CA THR A 118 -21.49 -3.22 0.43
C THR A 118 -21.85 -3.33 -1.06
N PRO A 119 -23.10 -3.69 -1.42
CA PRO A 119 -23.50 -3.83 -2.82
C PRO A 119 -23.84 -2.46 -3.45
N ARG A 120 -22.93 -1.49 -3.35
CA ARG A 120 -23.21 -0.06 -3.58
C ARG A 120 -23.59 0.26 -5.03
N THR A 121 -22.81 -0.24 -5.98
CA THR A 121 -23.02 -0.01 -7.41
C THR A 121 -24.16 -0.89 -7.91
N ALA A 122 -24.18 -2.16 -7.48
CA ALA A 122 -25.23 -3.10 -7.85
C ALA A 122 -26.62 -2.65 -7.36
N ALA A 123 -26.73 -2.16 -6.13
CA ALA A 123 -27.98 -1.62 -5.60
C ALA A 123 -28.46 -0.42 -6.41
N MET A 124 -27.56 0.49 -6.78
CA MET A 124 -27.92 1.62 -7.62
C MET A 124 -28.47 1.17 -8.99
N PHE A 125 -27.88 0.13 -9.60
CA PHE A 125 -28.46 -0.49 -10.80
C PHE A 125 -29.82 -1.12 -10.52
N ALA A 126 -30.01 -1.85 -9.42
CA ALA A 126 -31.29 -2.47 -9.05
C ALA A 126 -32.43 -1.43 -8.94
N PHE A 127 -32.14 -0.24 -8.39
CA PHE A 127 -33.11 0.87 -8.31
C PHE A 127 -33.42 1.53 -9.66
N ARG A 128 -32.48 1.53 -10.61
CA ARG A 128 -32.56 2.33 -11.84
C ARG A 128 -32.88 1.53 -13.09
N MET A 129 -32.56 0.23 -13.11
CA MET A 129 -32.67 -0.65 -14.26
C MET A 129 -33.82 -1.63 -14.07
N ARG A 130 -35.06 -1.15 -14.28
CA ARG A 130 -36.26 -2.00 -14.17
C ARG A 130 -36.18 -3.17 -15.15
N GLY A 131 -36.54 -4.37 -14.69
CA GLY A 131 -36.53 -5.60 -15.48
C GLY A 131 -35.17 -6.30 -15.56
N TRP A 132 -34.13 -5.75 -14.93
CA TRP A 132 -32.80 -6.36 -14.85
C TRP A 132 -32.48 -6.76 -13.41
N THR A 133 -31.98 -7.96 -13.23
CA THR A 133 -31.49 -8.43 -11.93
C THR A 133 -30.03 -8.02 -11.74
N SER A 134 -29.75 -7.28 -10.67
CA SER A 134 -28.42 -6.79 -10.35
C SER A 134 -27.71 -7.77 -9.42
N TYR A 135 -26.53 -8.23 -9.81
CA TYR A 135 -25.68 -9.14 -9.05
C TYR A 135 -24.47 -8.36 -8.54
N SER A 136 -24.28 -8.32 -7.22
CA SER A 136 -23.09 -7.77 -6.57
C SER A 136 -22.16 -8.90 -6.16
N VAL A 137 -20.97 -8.98 -6.75
CA VAL A 137 -20.02 -10.07 -6.52
C VAL A 137 -18.71 -9.52 -5.97
N ASP A 138 -18.44 -9.81 -4.68
CA ASP A 138 -17.19 -9.41 -4.04
C ASP A 138 -16.85 -10.30 -2.83
N PRO A 139 -15.63 -10.85 -2.69
CA PRO A 139 -15.22 -11.60 -1.50
C PRO A 139 -15.18 -10.77 -0.20
N ALA A 140 -15.05 -9.44 -0.31
CA ALA A 140 -15.05 -8.49 0.80
C ALA A 140 -16.45 -8.11 1.30
N MET A 141 -17.51 -8.51 0.59
CA MET A 141 -18.91 -8.24 0.95
C MET A 141 -19.19 -8.63 2.41
N GLU A 142 -19.90 -7.79 3.17
CA GLU A 142 -20.26 -8.09 4.56
C GLU A 142 -21.01 -9.42 4.69
N LYS A 143 -20.89 -10.11 5.83
CA LYS A 143 -21.63 -11.36 6.07
C LYS A 143 -23.10 -11.00 6.27
N GLU A 144 -24.01 -11.83 5.75
CA GLU A 144 -25.48 -11.70 5.91
C GLU A 144 -25.96 -11.61 7.38
N THR A 145 -25.09 -11.88 8.34
CA THR A 145 -25.38 -11.75 9.77
C THR A 145 -25.20 -10.34 10.33
N SER A 146 -24.68 -9.36 9.56
CA SER A 146 -24.55 -7.98 10.04
C SER A 146 -25.89 -7.24 9.95
N GLU A 147 -26.21 -6.38 10.93
CA GLU A 147 -27.41 -5.54 10.91
C GLU A 147 -27.49 -4.65 9.67
N ARG A 148 -26.33 -4.24 9.14
CA ARG A 148 -26.23 -3.47 7.90
C ARG A 148 -26.58 -4.33 6.67
N SER A 149 -26.15 -5.60 6.66
CA SER A 149 -26.42 -6.53 5.57
C SER A 149 -27.88 -6.94 5.43
N LYS A 150 -28.60 -7.09 6.55
CA LYS A 150 -30.04 -7.37 6.56
C LYS A 150 -30.87 -6.28 5.88
N ARG A 151 -30.38 -5.03 5.91
CA ARG A 151 -31.13 -3.91 5.31
C ARG A 151 -31.12 -3.98 3.80
N TRP A 152 -29.98 -4.25 3.16
CA TRP A 152 -29.91 -4.26 1.69
C TRP A 152 -30.33 -5.58 1.04
N THR A 153 -30.54 -6.66 1.80
CA THR A 153 -31.19 -7.88 1.28
C THR A 153 -32.66 -7.66 0.89
N GLU A 154 -33.27 -6.58 1.38
CA GLU A 154 -34.65 -6.20 1.04
C GLU A 154 -34.76 -5.47 -0.31
N ILE A 155 -33.64 -5.08 -0.92
CA ILE A 155 -33.65 -4.37 -2.19
C ILE A 155 -34.10 -5.33 -3.29
N SER A 156 -35.25 -5.04 -3.91
CA SER A 156 -35.79 -5.83 -5.00
C SER A 156 -34.83 -5.91 -6.18
N ASN A 157 -34.69 -7.09 -6.78
CA ASN A 157 -33.81 -7.35 -7.94
C ASN A 157 -32.32 -7.17 -7.64
N LEU A 158 -31.90 -7.24 -6.37
CA LEU A 158 -30.50 -7.28 -5.97
C LEU A 158 -30.14 -8.68 -5.44
N VAL A 159 -29.10 -9.27 -6.01
CA VAL A 159 -28.50 -10.54 -5.58
C VAL A 159 -27.09 -10.25 -5.11
N VAL A 160 -26.79 -10.57 -3.85
CA VAL A 160 -25.49 -10.32 -3.25
C VAL A 160 -24.73 -11.63 -3.11
N ILE A 161 -23.53 -11.71 -3.67
CA ILE A 161 -22.70 -12.91 -3.69
C ILE A 161 -21.35 -12.59 -3.06
N ARG A 162 -21.16 -13.05 -1.83
CA ARG A 162 -19.88 -12.95 -1.12
C ARG A 162 -18.91 -14.04 -1.59
N ASN A 163 -18.37 -13.90 -2.78
CA ASN A 163 -17.37 -14.82 -3.30
C ASN A 163 -16.47 -14.13 -4.33
N LYS A 164 -15.34 -14.79 -4.64
CA LYS A 164 -14.54 -14.46 -5.81
C LYS A 164 -15.33 -14.78 -7.08
N ILE A 165 -15.32 -13.89 -8.08
CA ILE A 165 -16.10 -14.07 -9.32
C ILE A 165 -15.72 -15.38 -10.04
N GLU A 166 -14.45 -15.77 -9.97
CA GLU A 166 -13.91 -17.00 -10.55
C GLU A 166 -14.61 -18.28 -10.02
N LYS A 167 -15.19 -18.19 -8.81
CA LYS A 167 -15.92 -19.27 -8.13
C LYS A 167 -17.44 -19.17 -8.26
N VAL A 168 -17.95 -18.19 -8.98
CA VAL A 168 -19.39 -17.98 -9.19
C VAL A 168 -19.76 -18.48 -10.57
N ARG A 169 -21.00 -18.95 -10.73
CA ARG A 169 -21.60 -19.25 -12.03
C ARG A 169 -22.95 -18.55 -12.11
N ILE A 170 -23.11 -17.63 -13.05
CA ILE A 170 -24.34 -16.86 -13.25
C ILE A 170 -24.83 -17.14 -14.66
N THR A 171 -26.05 -17.64 -14.79
CA THR A 171 -26.70 -17.88 -16.08
C THR A 171 -27.73 -16.79 -16.34
N LEU A 172 -27.58 -16.08 -17.46
CA LEU A 172 -28.43 -14.94 -17.84
C LEU A 172 -28.88 -15.09 -19.29
N ARG A 173 -29.95 -14.39 -19.64
CA ARG A 173 -30.32 -14.19 -21.05
C ARG A 173 -29.41 -13.12 -21.64
N ARG A 174 -29.51 -11.90 -21.11
CA ARG A 174 -28.63 -10.78 -21.46
C ARG A 174 -27.83 -10.35 -20.24
N ALA A 175 -26.54 -10.08 -20.43
CA ALA A 175 -25.66 -9.62 -19.36
C ALA A 175 -25.01 -8.27 -19.68
N ILE A 176 -24.96 -7.40 -18.67
CA ILE A 176 -24.06 -6.24 -18.63
C ILE A 176 -23.06 -6.50 -17.52
N VAL A 177 -21.76 -6.42 -17.81
CA VAL A 177 -20.71 -6.70 -16.82
C VAL A 177 -20.04 -5.39 -16.42
N VAL A 178 -19.97 -5.11 -15.12
CA VAL A 178 -19.44 -3.86 -14.57
C VAL A 178 -18.34 -4.17 -13.57
N LEU A 179 -17.15 -3.58 -13.74
CA LEU A 179 -16.01 -3.76 -12.86
C LEU A 179 -15.63 -2.40 -12.25
N VAL A 180 -15.81 -2.22 -10.94
CA VAL A 180 -15.58 -0.92 -10.26
C VAL A 180 -14.34 -0.89 -9.38
N HIS A 181 -14.05 -1.98 -8.65
CA HIS A 181 -12.80 -2.20 -7.90
C HIS A 181 -12.31 -3.64 -8.05
N ALA A 182 -12.51 -4.20 -9.25
CA ALA A 182 -12.27 -5.60 -9.50
C ALA A 182 -10.77 -5.87 -9.68
N HIS A 183 -10.23 -6.77 -8.85
CA HIS A 183 -8.86 -7.26 -8.95
C HIS A 183 -8.81 -8.59 -9.73
N VAL A 184 -9.36 -8.57 -10.94
CA VAL A 184 -9.41 -9.68 -11.88
C VAL A 184 -9.30 -9.16 -13.32
N THR A 185 -8.86 -10.01 -14.24
CA THR A 185 -8.93 -9.74 -15.68
C THR A 185 -10.38 -9.78 -16.18
N LEU A 186 -10.64 -9.19 -17.36
CA LEU A 186 -11.97 -9.22 -17.96
C LEU A 186 -12.40 -10.64 -18.31
N ASP A 187 -11.49 -11.44 -18.87
CA ASP A 187 -11.73 -12.83 -19.25
C ASP A 187 -12.11 -13.68 -18.04
N GLN A 188 -11.41 -13.50 -16.91
CA GLN A 188 -11.76 -14.18 -15.65
C GLN A 188 -13.17 -13.83 -15.17
N ALA A 189 -13.54 -12.55 -15.21
CA ALA A 189 -14.88 -12.11 -14.80
C ALA A 189 -15.96 -12.68 -15.72
N LEU A 190 -15.75 -12.69 -17.03
CA LEU A 190 -16.70 -13.22 -18.01
C LEU A 190 -16.79 -14.75 -18.02
N SER A 191 -15.71 -15.46 -17.67
CA SER A 191 -15.74 -16.93 -17.56
C SER A 191 -16.76 -17.47 -16.55
N ALA A 192 -17.16 -16.63 -15.60
CA ALA A 192 -18.17 -16.92 -14.58
C ALA A 192 -19.61 -16.67 -15.05
N ILE A 193 -19.80 -16.03 -16.21
CA ILE A 193 -21.08 -15.53 -16.69
C ILE A 193 -21.45 -16.25 -17.97
N GLN A 194 -22.46 -17.11 -17.91
CA GLN A 194 -23.04 -17.76 -19.06
C GLN A 194 -24.26 -16.98 -19.51
N ALA A 195 -24.10 -16.12 -20.53
CA ALA A 195 -25.19 -15.35 -21.10
C ALA A 195 -25.40 -15.66 -22.57
N GLU A 196 -26.64 -15.59 -23.05
CA GLU A 196 -26.94 -15.69 -24.49
C GLU A 196 -26.41 -14.47 -25.24
N GLN A 197 -26.38 -13.31 -24.57
CA GLN A 197 -25.82 -12.08 -25.12
C GLN A 197 -25.12 -11.24 -24.05
N ILE A 198 -23.87 -10.88 -24.28
CA ILE A 198 -23.18 -9.81 -23.54
C ILE A 198 -23.52 -8.48 -24.20
N CYS A 199 -24.32 -7.64 -23.52
CA CYS A 199 -24.73 -6.33 -24.04
C CYS A 199 -23.61 -5.28 -23.94
N GLY A 200 -22.71 -5.45 -22.96
CA GLY A 200 -21.51 -4.63 -22.83
C GLY A 200 -20.76 -4.88 -21.54
N VAL A 201 -19.50 -4.46 -21.52
CA VAL A 201 -18.59 -4.54 -20.38
C VAL A 201 -18.09 -3.13 -20.08
N VAL A 202 -18.19 -2.70 -18.83
CA VAL A 202 -17.70 -1.38 -18.37
C VAL A 202 -16.74 -1.58 -17.22
N THR A 203 -15.59 -0.91 -17.27
CA THR A 203 -14.58 -1.00 -16.22
C THR A 203 -14.16 0.37 -15.75
N LEU A 204 -13.90 0.47 -14.45
CA LEU A 204 -13.23 1.57 -13.77
C LEU A 204 -12.06 0.95 -13.00
N PRO A 205 -10.92 0.67 -13.67
CA PRO A 205 -9.81 -0.04 -13.05
C PRO A 205 -9.19 0.74 -11.88
N CYS A 206 -8.72 0.01 -10.87
CA CYS A 206 -8.04 0.57 -9.68
C CYS A 206 -6.84 -0.29 -9.27
N CYS A 207 -6.06 0.17 -8.28
CA CYS A 207 -4.98 -0.62 -7.65
C CYS A 207 -4.02 -1.35 -8.63
N ASN A 208 -3.60 -0.68 -9.71
CA ASN A 208 -2.72 -1.19 -10.79
C ASN A 208 -3.33 -2.26 -11.72
N TRP A 209 -4.66 -2.43 -11.76
CA TRP A 209 -5.33 -3.36 -12.67
C TRP A 209 -5.62 -2.81 -14.07
N TYR A 210 -5.13 -1.61 -14.38
CA TYR A 210 -5.32 -0.97 -15.68
C TYR A 210 -4.75 -1.84 -16.80
N GLY A 211 -3.47 -2.21 -16.76
CA GLY A 211 -2.86 -3.07 -17.79
C GLY A 211 -3.53 -4.44 -17.93
N GLN A 212 -4.08 -4.97 -16.83
CA GLN A 212 -4.76 -6.28 -16.80
C GLN A 212 -6.22 -6.23 -17.28
N GLN A 213 -6.76 -5.02 -17.49
CA GLN A 213 -8.12 -4.77 -18.00
C GLN A 213 -8.08 -3.96 -19.30
N GLU A 214 -7.04 -4.13 -20.13
CA GLU A 214 -6.86 -3.44 -21.42
C GLU A 214 -7.49 -4.16 -22.61
N SER A 215 -7.61 -5.49 -22.54
CA SER A 215 -8.18 -6.29 -23.61
C SER A 215 -9.18 -7.29 -23.07
N LEU A 216 -10.20 -7.55 -23.88
CA LEU A 216 -11.23 -8.56 -23.67
C LEU A 216 -11.15 -9.53 -24.85
N PHE A 217 -10.72 -10.77 -24.61
CA PHE A 217 -10.48 -11.75 -25.69
C PHE A 217 -9.63 -11.21 -26.85
N GLY A 218 -8.59 -10.44 -26.55
CA GLY A 218 -7.71 -9.80 -27.54
C GLY A 218 -8.28 -8.52 -28.20
N ARG A 219 -9.52 -8.14 -27.91
CA ARG A 219 -10.16 -6.90 -28.38
C ARG A 219 -9.97 -5.76 -27.37
N GLY A 220 -9.44 -4.63 -27.84
CA GLY A 220 -9.38 -3.39 -27.06
C GLY A 220 -10.76 -2.74 -26.82
N PRO A 221 -10.88 -1.82 -25.87
CA PRO A 221 -12.14 -1.12 -25.58
C PRO A 221 -12.59 -0.27 -26.78
N ASP A 222 -13.91 -0.20 -26.98
CA ASP A 222 -14.52 0.66 -27.99
C ASP A 222 -14.47 2.14 -27.60
N LEU A 223 -14.42 2.43 -26.30
CA LEU A 223 -14.30 3.77 -25.76
C LEU A 223 -13.48 3.79 -24.47
N VAL A 224 -12.52 4.72 -24.38
CA VAL A 224 -11.76 5.03 -23.17
C VAL A 224 -11.82 6.54 -22.92
N TYR A 225 -12.09 6.94 -21.68
CA TYR A 225 -12.09 8.35 -21.30
C TYR A 225 -11.87 8.54 -19.79
N ASP A 226 -11.32 9.69 -19.41
CA ASP A 226 -11.33 10.15 -18.01
C ASP A 226 -12.60 10.92 -17.71
N ASP A 227 -13.27 10.61 -16.59
CA ASP A 227 -14.42 11.36 -16.10
C ASP A 227 -14.06 12.18 -14.86
N PHE A 228 -13.84 13.49 -15.02
CA PHE A 228 -13.50 14.42 -13.95
C PHE A 228 -14.67 14.69 -12.98
N SER A 229 -15.83 14.08 -13.21
CA SER A 229 -16.91 14.03 -12.22
C SER A 229 -16.73 12.91 -11.19
N VAL A 230 -15.78 11.99 -11.40
CA VAL A 230 -15.38 10.97 -10.43
C VAL A 230 -14.37 11.58 -9.46
N LEU A 231 -14.69 11.60 -8.17
CA LEU A 231 -13.84 12.17 -7.11
C LEU A 231 -12.75 11.18 -6.67
N SER A 232 -12.04 10.64 -7.67
CA SER A 232 -10.97 9.66 -7.53
C SER A 232 -9.87 9.97 -8.55
N ASN A 233 -8.64 9.57 -8.21
CA ASN A 233 -7.57 9.51 -9.21
C ASN A 233 -7.73 8.31 -10.16
N HIS A 234 -8.58 7.35 -9.78
CA HIS A 234 -8.98 6.23 -10.63
C HIS A 234 -10.28 6.57 -11.36
N ARG A 235 -10.19 7.42 -12.39
CA ARG A 235 -11.36 7.97 -13.12
C ARG A 235 -11.41 7.59 -14.60
N GLU A 236 -10.51 6.71 -15.04
CA GLU A 236 -10.53 6.18 -16.39
C GLU A 236 -11.66 5.15 -16.50
N ILE A 237 -12.53 5.34 -17.47
CA ILE A 237 -13.62 4.44 -17.80
C ILE A 237 -13.30 3.79 -19.13
N ARG A 238 -13.44 2.46 -19.19
CA ARG A 238 -13.29 1.68 -20.42
C ARG A 238 -14.59 0.94 -20.71
N LEU A 239 -14.99 0.92 -21.97
CA LEU A 239 -16.24 0.35 -22.42
C LEU A 239 -15.99 -0.58 -23.61
N TRP A 240 -16.59 -1.76 -23.55
CA TRP A 240 -16.80 -2.66 -24.68
C TRP A 240 -18.30 -2.79 -24.91
N VAL A 241 -18.77 -2.45 -26.09
CA VAL A 241 -20.14 -2.63 -26.54
C VAL A 241 -20.28 -4.01 -27.14
N GLY A 242 -21.31 -4.75 -26.72
CA GLY A 242 -21.60 -6.09 -27.24
C GLY A 242 -21.84 -6.10 -28.76
N ASP A 243 -21.51 -7.21 -29.41
CA ASP A 243 -21.68 -7.34 -30.86
C ASP A 243 -23.15 -7.22 -31.27
N VAL A 244 -23.44 -6.18 -32.06
CA VAL A 244 -24.78 -5.89 -32.62
C VAL A 244 -25.12 -6.86 -33.76
N SER A 245 -24.20 -7.75 -34.13
CA SER A 245 -24.27 -8.68 -35.26
C SER A 245 -25.43 -9.69 -35.20
N ALA A 246 -26.12 -9.82 -34.07
CA ALA A 246 -27.30 -10.68 -33.94
C ALA A 246 -28.63 -9.99 -34.34
N LEU A 247 -28.63 -8.70 -34.68
CA LEU A 247 -29.79 -7.97 -35.18
C LEU A 247 -29.51 -7.56 -36.62
N GLY A 248 -30.09 -8.29 -37.57
CA GLY A 248 -29.93 -8.09 -39.02
C GLY A 248 -30.37 -6.71 -39.51
N CYS A 249 -29.51 -5.72 -39.36
CA CYS A 249 -29.59 -4.44 -40.04
C CYS A 249 -28.23 -4.12 -40.66
N GLN A 250 -28.20 -4.26 -41.99
CA GLN A 250 -27.10 -3.78 -42.83
C GLN A 250 -26.94 -2.28 -42.58
N ASN A 251 -25.78 -1.87 -42.05
CA ASN A 251 -25.07 -0.60 -42.28
C ASN A 251 -23.90 -0.50 -41.29
N GLY A 252 -22.73 -1.00 -41.71
CA GLY A 252 -21.50 -1.07 -40.90
C GLY A 252 -20.88 0.28 -40.53
N GLU A 253 -21.39 1.41 -41.06
CA GLU A 253 -20.85 2.75 -40.80
C GLU A 253 -21.63 3.54 -39.73
N ALA A 254 -22.88 3.18 -39.43
CA ALA A 254 -23.72 3.92 -38.48
C ALA A 254 -23.41 3.63 -36.99
N SER A 255 -22.77 2.48 -36.69
CA SER A 255 -22.50 2.05 -35.31
C SER A 255 -21.32 2.79 -34.65
N ARG A 256 -20.25 3.11 -35.40
CA ARG A 256 -19.06 3.80 -34.84
C ARG A 256 -19.28 5.30 -34.65
N ALA A 257 -20.18 5.92 -35.42
CA ALA A 257 -20.52 7.35 -35.29
C ALA A 257 -21.21 7.67 -33.95
N HIS A 258 -21.89 6.70 -33.33
CA HIS A 258 -22.68 6.90 -32.10
C HIS A 258 -21.85 6.88 -30.81
N LEU A 259 -20.57 6.49 -30.87
CA LEU A 259 -19.63 6.48 -29.73
C LEU A 259 -18.80 7.76 -29.61
N GLN A 260 -19.10 8.78 -30.41
CA GLN A 260 -18.40 10.05 -30.34
C GLN A 260 -18.88 10.90 -29.15
N LEU A 261 -17.94 11.51 -28.41
CA LEU A 261 -18.20 12.33 -27.23
C LEU A 261 -18.80 13.73 -27.53
N PHE A 262 -19.49 13.92 -28.67
CA PHE A 262 -19.85 15.25 -29.21
C PHE A 262 -21.05 15.97 -28.55
N SER A 263 -21.64 15.46 -27.47
CA SER A 263 -22.72 16.20 -26.80
C SER A 263 -22.20 17.07 -25.65
N GLY A 264 -22.68 18.32 -25.57
CA GLY A 264 -22.43 19.25 -24.45
C GLY A 264 -22.88 18.75 -23.06
N VAL A 265 -23.35 17.51 -22.97
CA VAL A 265 -23.78 16.77 -21.77
C VAL A 265 -22.62 15.96 -21.14
N MET A 266 -21.44 15.93 -21.77
CA MET A 266 -20.19 15.33 -21.25
C MET A 266 -19.18 16.39 -20.73
N LYS A 267 -19.67 17.51 -20.17
CA LYS A 267 -18.79 18.47 -19.46
C LYS A 267 -17.95 17.73 -18.41
N GLY A 268 -16.63 17.79 -18.54
CA GLY A 268 -15.68 17.14 -17.64
C GLY A 268 -15.27 15.72 -18.02
N CYS A 269 -15.52 15.22 -19.24
CA CYS A 269 -14.98 13.95 -19.70
C CYS A 269 -13.96 14.18 -20.84
N ILE A 270 -12.79 13.50 -20.80
CA ILE A 270 -11.81 13.58 -21.90
C ILE A 270 -11.55 12.19 -22.48
N ARG A 271 -11.73 12.06 -23.79
CA ARG A 271 -11.40 10.84 -24.54
C ARG A 271 -9.92 10.52 -24.47
N LYS A 272 -9.61 9.23 -24.41
CA LYS A 272 -8.25 8.73 -24.59
C LYS A 272 -8.14 7.83 -25.81
N GLU A 273 -6.98 7.87 -26.44
CA GLU A 273 -6.59 7.01 -27.54
C GLU A 273 -5.38 6.18 -27.13
N LEU A 274 -5.29 4.96 -27.67
CA LEU A 274 -4.14 4.09 -27.43
C LEU A 274 -2.93 4.73 -28.11
N ALA A 275 -1.84 4.97 -27.38
CA ALA A 275 -0.60 5.42 -28.00
C ALA A 275 -0.17 4.36 -29.04
N ALA A 276 -0.12 4.74 -30.31
CA ALA A 276 0.22 3.81 -31.39
C ALA A 276 1.63 3.27 -31.19
N ALA A 277 1.77 1.95 -31.16
CA ALA A 277 3.06 1.31 -31.41
C ALA A 277 3.32 1.46 -32.91
N SER A 278 4.33 2.25 -33.28
CA SER A 278 4.78 2.38 -34.66
C SER A 278 5.38 1.04 -35.11
N ASP A 279 4.57 0.26 -35.80
CA ASP A 279 5.00 -0.88 -36.60
C ASP A 279 5.26 -0.32 -38.01
N ASP A 280 6.53 -0.23 -38.44
CA ASP A 280 6.82 -0.15 -39.87
C ASP A 280 8.20 -0.73 -40.18
N GLY A 281 8.18 -1.79 -40.99
CA GLY A 281 9.35 -2.40 -41.57
C GLY A 281 9.83 -1.66 -42.82
N SER A 282 11.13 -1.78 -43.05
CA SER A 282 11.92 -1.37 -44.23
C SER A 282 12.43 0.08 -44.25
N GLY A 283 13.75 0.22 -44.11
CA GLY A 283 14.49 1.48 -44.24
C GLY A 283 15.79 1.50 -43.44
N VAL A 284 16.85 0.94 -44.02
CA VAL A 284 18.14 0.64 -43.38
C VAL A 284 18.98 1.90 -43.05
N SER A 285 19.51 1.90 -41.82
CA SER A 285 20.79 2.45 -41.33
C SER A 285 20.99 3.88 -40.81
N THR A 286 19.96 4.69 -40.53
CA THR A 286 20.19 5.97 -39.79
C THR A 286 19.21 6.28 -38.65
N ALA A 287 18.14 5.52 -38.47
CA ALA A 287 17.09 5.77 -37.47
C ALA A 287 17.24 5.00 -36.13
N ILE A 288 18.29 4.19 -35.95
CA ILE A 288 18.43 3.27 -34.81
C ILE A 288 18.67 4.01 -33.48
N ASN A 289 19.25 5.22 -33.51
CA ASN A 289 19.57 5.94 -32.27
C ASN A 289 18.38 6.73 -31.68
N GLU A 290 17.51 7.31 -32.53
CA GLU A 290 16.37 8.12 -32.04
C GLU A 290 15.24 7.24 -31.45
N SER A 291 15.02 6.04 -32.01
CA SER A 291 14.03 5.07 -31.48
C SER A 291 14.45 4.47 -30.13
N ALA A 292 15.74 4.25 -29.90
CA ALA A 292 16.26 3.70 -28.66
C ALA A 292 16.22 4.76 -27.54
N GLU A 293 16.55 6.01 -27.84
CA GLU A 293 16.46 7.12 -26.89
C GLU A 293 15.02 7.37 -26.43
N GLU A 294 14.04 7.35 -27.33
CA GLU A 294 12.63 7.61 -26.97
C GLU A 294 12.02 6.46 -26.15
N GLN A 295 12.33 5.20 -26.48
CA GLN A 295 11.95 4.05 -25.65
C GLN A 295 12.61 4.10 -24.27
N ALA A 296 13.87 4.51 -24.21
CA ALA A 296 14.59 4.64 -22.95
C ALA A 296 14.04 5.81 -22.10
N LYS A 297 13.52 6.86 -22.73
CA LYS A 297 12.82 7.99 -22.09
C LYS A 297 11.47 7.59 -21.49
N ILE A 298 10.74 6.69 -22.14
CA ILE A 298 9.50 6.10 -21.60
C ILE A 298 9.83 5.20 -20.41
N MET A 299 10.82 4.31 -20.54
CA MET A 299 11.28 3.45 -19.45
C MET A 299 11.86 4.25 -18.26
N LEU A 300 12.46 5.41 -18.52
CA LEU A 300 12.92 6.35 -17.50
C LEU A 300 11.77 6.87 -16.61
N GLN A 301 10.62 7.15 -17.22
CA GLN A 301 9.40 7.60 -16.53
C GLN A 301 8.71 6.48 -15.75
N GLU A 302 8.89 5.23 -16.16
CA GLU A 302 8.27 4.05 -15.51
C GLU A 302 9.03 3.58 -14.26
N HIS A 303 10.35 3.81 -14.17
CA HIS A 303 11.19 3.36 -13.06
C HIS A 303 11.31 4.41 -11.93
N ASP A 304 10.43 4.38 -10.92
CA ASP A 304 10.54 5.16 -9.66
C ASP A 304 11.57 4.53 -8.71
N GLY A 305 12.86 4.85 -8.94
CA GLY A 305 14.01 4.26 -8.24
C GLY A 305 14.47 5.05 -7.00
N VAL A 306 15.54 4.58 -6.35
CA VAL A 306 16.07 5.24 -5.13
C VAL A 306 16.57 6.66 -5.42
N LEU A 307 17.22 6.87 -6.57
CA LEU A 307 17.72 8.18 -6.99
C LEU A 307 16.57 9.16 -7.27
N ASP A 308 15.46 8.67 -7.81
CA ASP A 308 14.28 9.49 -8.06
C ASP A 308 13.68 9.98 -6.76
N PHE A 309 13.55 9.07 -5.78
CA PHE A 309 13.13 9.43 -4.44
C PHE A 309 14.02 10.50 -3.79
N ILE A 310 15.35 10.32 -3.81
CA ILE A 310 16.28 11.27 -3.18
C ILE A 310 16.17 12.65 -3.85
N SER A 311 16.19 12.69 -5.18
CA SER A 311 16.16 13.96 -5.91
C SER A 311 14.82 14.66 -5.82
N ASP A 312 13.70 13.95 -5.88
CA ASP A 312 12.39 14.59 -5.78
C ASP A 312 12.16 15.14 -4.36
N THR A 313 12.63 14.40 -3.34
CA THR A 313 12.61 14.86 -1.93
C THR A 313 13.49 16.11 -1.76
N LEU A 314 14.67 16.16 -2.37
CA LEU A 314 15.54 17.35 -2.33
C LEU A 314 15.00 18.53 -3.15
N SER A 315 14.30 18.26 -4.25
CA SER A 315 13.65 19.29 -5.08
C SER A 315 12.49 19.96 -4.36
N GLU A 316 11.68 19.18 -3.64
CA GLU A 316 10.62 19.72 -2.77
C GLU A 316 11.19 20.62 -1.67
N LEU A 317 12.42 20.35 -1.19
CA LEU A 317 13.10 21.18 -0.19
C LEU A 317 13.66 22.49 -0.74
N ALA A 318 13.95 22.55 -2.04
CA ALA A 318 14.42 23.75 -2.71
C ALA A 318 13.28 24.75 -3.02
N CYS A 319 12.02 24.37 -2.81
CA CYS A 319 10.85 25.24 -3.04
C CYS A 319 10.76 26.40 -2.03
N ASP A 320 10.26 27.56 -2.48
CA ASP A 320 10.18 28.80 -1.69
C ASP A 320 9.41 28.57 -0.36
N PRO A 321 10.00 28.88 0.82
CA PRO A 321 9.33 28.81 2.12
C PRO A 321 7.97 29.53 2.18
N ARG A 322 7.77 30.55 1.33
CA ARG A 322 6.51 31.31 1.23
C ARG A 322 5.33 30.50 0.67
N SER A 323 5.60 29.34 0.07
CA SER A 323 4.57 28.43 -0.43
C SER A 323 3.98 27.50 0.64
N MET A 324 4.60 27.42 1.83
CA MET A 324 4.11 26.60 2.94
C MET A 324 3.09 27.36 3.82
N SER A 325 2.06 26.66 4.30
CA SER A 325 1.12 27.25 5.26
C SER A 325 1.82 27.59 6.59
N GLN A 326 1.46 28.73 7.18
CA GLN A 326 2.05 29.23 8.43
C GLN A 326 1.92 28.23 9.60
N GLU A 327 0.87 27.40 9.60
CA GLU A 327 0.65 26.35 10.59
C GLU A 327 1.61 25.14 10.42
N THR A 328 1.88 24.74 9.17
CA THR A 328 2.87 23.70 8.85
C THR A 328 4.27 24.19 9.20
N TYR A 329 4.55 25.45 8.90
CA TYR A 329 5.81 26.10 9.19
C TYR A 329 6.11 26.19 10.71
N LEU A 330 5.14 26.60 11.52
CA LEU A 330 5.30 26.75 12.98
C LEU A 330 5.33 25.41 13.73
N SER A 331 4.55 24.42 13.28
CA SER A 331 4.55 23.09 13.91
C SER A 331 5.85 22.31 13.65
N GLU A 332 6.54 22.58 12.54
CA GLU A 332 7.75 21.87 12.15
C GLU A 332 9.04 22.47 12.74
N GLY A 333 9.09 23.79 12.97
CA GLY A 333 10.18 24.41 13.74
C GLY A 333 10.29 23.86 15.17
N ARG A 334 9.15 23.62 15.83
CA ARG A 334 9.09 23.12 17.21
C ARG A 334 9.68 21.71 17.37
N VAL A 335 9.53 20.83 16.38
CA VAL A 335 10.04 19.44 16.41
C VAL A 335 11.57 19.37 16.41
N ALA A 336 12.24 20.34 15.78
CA ALA A 336 13.70 20.40 15.73
C ALA A 336 14.31 21.18 16.92
N GLU A 337 13.57 22.13 17.47
CA GLU A 337 14.04 23.05 18.52
C GLU A 337 13.66 22.58 19.95
N GLY A 338 12.65 21.73 20.12
CA GLY A 338 12.15 21.28 21.42
C GLY A 338 12.89 20.09 22.02
N SER A 339 13.55 20.30 23.16
CA SER A 339 14.03 19.28 24.14
C SER A 339 14.81 18.05 23.62
N SER A 340 15.27 18.07 22.37
CA SER A 340 15.94 16.94 21.71
C SER A 340 17.42 16.81 22.05
N HIS A 341 17.96 17.83 22.73
CA HIS A 341 19.38 17.96 23.04
C HIS A 341 19.92 16.80 23.88
N SER A 342 19.31 16.48 25.03
CA SER A 342 19.85 15.45 25.94
C SER A 342 19.91 14.07 25.29
N ALA A 343 18.87 13.70 24.54
CA ALA A 343 18.77 12.42 23.85
C ALA A 343 19.74 12.31 22.66
N ILE A 344 19.98 13.39 21.91
CA ILE A 344 20.94 13.38 20.81
C ILE A 344 22.39 13.38 21.35
N THR A 345 22.67 14.18 22.39
CA THR A 345 24.00 14.26 23.02
C THR A 345 24.46 12.98 23.72
N SER A 346 23.54 12.09 24.13
CA SER A 346 23.94 10.80 24.71
C SER A 346 24.42 9.78 23.67
N HIS A 347 24.20 10.06 22.38
CA HIS A 347 24.48 9.12 21.29
C HIS A 347 25.41 9.65 20.19
N LEU A 348 25.57 10.98 20.06
CA LEU A 348 26.53 11.61 19.14
C LEU A 348 27.62 12.35 19.90
N ARG A 349 28.89 12.22 19.47
CA ARG A 349 30.00 13.03 19.99
C ARG A 349 30.04 14.36 19.25
N LYS A 350 30.43 15.44 19.93
CA LYS A 350 30.46 16.80 19.34
C LYS A 350 31.37 16.94 18.11
N TYR A 351 32.36 16.06 18.00
CA TYR A 351 33.33 16.05 16.90
C TYR A 351 32.99 15.05 15.80
N ASP A 352 31.92 14.27 15.94
CA ASP A 352 31.46 13.34 14.92
C ASP A 352 30.97 14.11 13.69
N GLY A 353 31.30 13.63 12.49
CA GLY A 353 30.75 14.18 11.26
C GLY A 353 29.33 13.70 11.04
N VAL A 354 28.37 14.60 11.17
CA VAL A 354 26.94 14.29 11.07
C VAL A 354 26.40 14.82 9.76
N LEU A 355 25.95 13.92 8.88
CA LEU A 355 25.18 14.28 7.70
C LEU A 355 23.71 14.42 8.07
N VAL A 356 23.19 15.65 8.02
CA VAL A 356 21.82 15.97 8.39
C VAL A 356 20.92 16.00 7.15
N LEU A 357 19.96 15.08 7.13
CA LEU A 357 18.86 15.05 6.17
C LEU A 357 17.64 15.71 6.81
N CYS A 358 17.47 17.01 6.56
CA CYS A 358 16.39 17.80 7.16
C CYS A 358 15.30 18.09 6.13
N TRP A 359 14.04 17.88 6.52
CA TRP A 359 12.89 18.25 5.68
C TRP A 359 12.50 19.74 5.78
N HIS A 360 12.98 20.46 6.80
CA HIS A 360 12.55 21.84 7.00
C HIS A 360 13.34 22.78 6.07
N PRO A 361 12.70 23.72 5.32
CA PRO A 361 13.41 24.66 4.44
C PRO A 361 14.44 25.51 5.16
N ARG A 362 14.17 25.87 6.43
CA ARG A 362 15.15 26.55 7.28
C ARG A 362 16.26 25.64 7.81
N ARG A 363 16.31 24.33 7.52
CA ARG A 363 17.30 23.38 8.10
C ARG A 363 17.39 23.47 9.64
N ALA A 364 16.24 23.48 10.33
CA ALA A 364 16.18 23.70 11.79
C ALA A 364 17.01 22.69 12.60
N ALA A 365 17.07 21.43 12.15
CA ALA A 365 17.90 20.39 12.76
C ALA A 365 19.41 20.70 12.70
N VAL A 366 19.87 21.29 11.58
CA VAL A 366 21.27 21.72 11.41
C VAL A 366 21.60 22.83 12.39
N ARG A 367 20.75 23.87 12.48
CA ARG A 367 20.96 24.97 13.45
C ARG A 367 20.95 24.47 14.89
N SER A 368 20.03 23.56 15.22
CA SER A 368 19.96 22.95 16.55
C SER A 368 21.28 22.25 16.91
N LEU A 369 21.85 21.43 16.02
CA LEU A 369 23.15 20.80 16.27
C LEU A 369 24.28 21.84 16.43
N LEU A 370 24.35 22.84 15.55
CA LEU A 370 25.41 23.87 15.61
C LEU A 370 25.33 24.70 16.92
N ARG A 371 24.13 25.13 17.33
CA ARG A 371 23.92 25.83 18.62
C ARG A 371 24.33 24.99 19.83
N ASN A 372 24.28 23.67 19.71
CA ASN A 372 24.67 22.74 20.76
C ASN A 372 26.16 22.36 20.73
N GLY A 373 26.95 23.06 19.91
CA GLY A 373 28.41 22.95 19.87
C GLY A 373 28.94 21.77 19.05
N TYR A 374 28.13 21.21 18.15
CA TYR A 374 28.62 20.29 17.12
C TYR A 374 29.32 21.10 16.03
N THR A 375 30.54 20.72 15.65
CA THR A 375 31.38 21.50 14.71
C THR A 375 31.44 20.90 13.31
N ASN A 376 31.07 19.63 13.18
CA ASN A 376 31.15 18.86 11.93
C ASN A 376 29.75 18.47 11.46
N VAL A 377 28.92 19.48 11.16
CA VAL A 377 27.54 19.29 10.70
C VAL A 377 27.49 19.53 9.20
N TYR A 378 27.02 18.53 8.45
CA TYR A 378 26.96 18.55 7.00
C TYR A 378 25.54 18.40 6.49
N THR A 379 25.29 18.85 5.27
CA THR A 379 24.01 18.71 4.59
C THR A 379 24.23 18.58 3.08
N ILE A 380 23.22 18.12 2.35
CA ILE A 380 23.32 17.91 0.90
C ILE A 380 22.31 18.77 0.14
N SER A 381 22.60 19.05 -1.12
CA SER A 381 21.64 19.57 -2.10
C SER A 381 21.91 19.00 -3.49
N LEU A 382 20.96 19.19 -4.41
CA LEU A 382 21.13 18.83 -5.80
C LEU A 382 22.18 19.72 -6.46
N SER A 383 23.14 19.10 -7.15
CA SER A 383 24.23 19.78 -7.87
C SER A 383 23.93 19.87 -9.37
N GLU A 384 23.59 18.73 -9.97
CA GLU A 384 23.23 18.62 -11.39
C GLU A 384 21.88 17.91 -11.54
N GLU A 385 21.21 18.15 -12.67
CA GLU A 385 20.00 17.42 -13.02
C GLU A 385 20.30 15.93 -13.22
N LYS A 386 19.30 15.09 -12.89
CA LYS A 386 19.38 13.65 -13.11
C LYS A 386 19.72 13.38 -14.58
N SER A 387 20.75 12.57 -14.81
CA SER A 387 21.05 12.08 -16.15
C SER A 387 20.74 10.59 -16.24
N PHE A 388 20.46 10.15 -17.46
CA PHE A 388 20.16 8.76 -17.74
C PHE A 388 20.80 8.34 -19.04
N ARG A 389 21.36 7.13 -19.04
CA ARG A 389 21.96 6.51 -20.22
C ARG A 389 21.61 5.03 -20.26
N VAL A 390 21.48 4.51 -21.47
CA VAL A 390 21.32 3.08 -21.71
C VAL A 390 22.70 2.48 -21.92
N ILE A 391 22.99 1.38 -21.23
CA ILE A 391 24.26 0.67 -21.28
C ILE A 391 24.04 -0.82 -21.58
N ASP A 392 25.10 -1.52 -21.96
CA ASP A 392 25.10 -2.94 -22.34
C ASP A 392 24.13 -3.26 -23.48
N ASP A 393 24.30 -2.59 -24.62
CA ASP A 393 23.57 -2.84 -25.85
C ASP A 393 22.04 -2.80 -25.68
N GLY A 394 21.52 -1.89 -24.86
CA GLY A 394 20.08 -1.74 -24.64
C GLY A 394 19.52 -2.50 -23.43
N ARG A 395 20.34 -3.26 -22.70
CA ARG A 395 19.86 -4.20 -21.68
C ARG A 395 19.73 -3.60 -20.28
N ARG A 396 20.51 -2.56 -19.96
CA ARG A 396 20.53 -1.94 -18.63
C ARG A 396 20.38 -0.42 -18.72
N GLY A 397 19.62 0.14 -17.78
CA GLY A 397 19.50 1.56 -17.56
C GLY A 397 20.46 1.99 -16.47
N LEU A 398 21.17 3.10 -16.71
CA LEU A 398 22.03 3.77 -15.74
C LEU A 398 21.44 5.14 -15.45
N LYS A 399 21.00 5.37 -14.20
CA LYS A 399 20.62 6.68 -13.68
C LYS A 399 21.77 7.26 -12.88
N THR A 400 22.13 8.52 -13.12
CA THR A 400 23.16 9.23 -12.36
C THR A 400 22.58 10.48 -11.71
N LEU A 401 22.93 10.71 -10.45
CA LEU A 401 22.51 11.86 -9.65
C LEU A 401 23.71 12.46 -8.90
N SER A 402 23.97 13.74 -9.12
CA SER A 402 25.06 14.48 -8.46
C SER A 402 24.51 15.33 -7.30
N LEU A 403 25.07 15.17 -6.10
CA LEU A 403 24.67 15.88 -4.88
C LEU A 403 25.86 16.61 -4.27
N ASP A 404 25.73 17.91 -4.04
CA ASP A 404 26.75 18.70 -3.35
C ASP A 404 26.67 18.48 -1.85
N LEU A 405 27.82 18.31 -1.21
CA LEU A 405 27.97 18.22 0.24
C LEU A 405 28.46 19.56 0.79
N TYR A 406 27.71 20.12 1.73
CA TYR A 406 28.06 21.38 2.39
C TYR A 406 28.34 21.16 3.87
N LYS A 407 29.42 21.77 4.36
CA LYS A 407 29.64 21.98 5.79
C LYS A 407 28.88 23.22 6.23
N CYS A 408 28.13 23.10 7.31
CA CYS A 408 27.30 24.18 7.82
C CYS A 408 27.98 24.88 8.99
N THR A 409 27.92 26.20 9.02
CA THR A 409 28.36 27.04 10.15
C THR A 409 27.32 28.13 10.43
N ILE A 410 27.30 28.64 11.67
CA ILE A 410 26.49 29.80 12.05
C ILE A 410 27.43 30.99 12.17
N ASN A 411 27.13 32.08 11.48
CA ASN A 411 27.91 33.32 11.61
C ASN A 411 27.52 34.02 12.94
N PRO A 412 28.47 34.21 13.88
CA PRO A 412 28.19 34.85 15.16
C PRO A 412 27.95 36.37 15.07
N ASP A 413 28.29 37.04 13.95
CA ASP A 413 28.27 38.51 13.82
C ASP A 413 26.90 39.12 13.43
N SER A 414 25.80 38.39 13.60
CA SER A 414 24.47 38.98 13.47
C SER A 414 24.17 39.88 14.68
N ASP A 415 24.32 41.19 14.49
CA ASP A 415 24.12 42.27 15.45
C ASP A 415 22.94 42.01 16.44
N PRO A 416 23.21 41.81 17.74
CA PRO A 416 22.21 41.44 18.75
C PRO A 416 21.19 42.56 19.06
N GLY A 417 21.38 43.77 18.51
CA GLY A 417 20.57 44.95 18.80
C GLY A 417 19.18 45.00 18.15
N ASN A 418 18.91 44.21 17.10
CA ASN A 418 17.69 44.38 16.30
C ASN A 418 16.67 43.23 16.52
N LYS A 419 15.64 43.50 17.35
CA LYS A 419 14.64 42.49 17.79
C LYS A 419 13.82 41.87 16.65
N GLU A 420 13.68 42.55 15.51
CA GLU A 420 12.95 42.03 14.34
C GLU A 420 13.80 41.11 13.44
N LYS A 421 15.12 41.04 13.64
CA LYS A 421 16.03 40.13 12.90
C LYS A 421 16.43 38.87 13.67
N ARG A 422 15.88 38.67 14.87
CA ARG A 422 16.25 37.56 15.76
C ARG A 422 15.88 36.17 15.20
N ASP A 423 14.99 36.13 14.19
CA ASP A 423 14.43 34.89 13.62
C ASP A 423 15.21 34.32 12.42
N GLU A 424 16.31 34.94 11.97
CA GLU A 424 17.09 34.45 10.84
C GLU A 424 18.61 34.48 11.09
N GLU A 425 19.07 33.62 12.01
CA GLU A 425 20.48 33.19 12.00
C GLU A 425 20.84 32.67 10.60
N ARG A 426 21.70 33.40 9.90
CA ARG A 426 22.15 33.03 8.55
C ARG A 426 23.06 31.82 8.67
N LEU A 427 22.61 30.72 8.09
CA LEU A 427 23.39 29.50 7.96
C LEU A 427 24.38 29.71 6.80
N GLN A 428 25.67 29.63 7.08
CA GLN A 428 26.70 29.61 6.04
C GLN A 428 26.94 28.15 5.63
N GLN A 429 27.11 27.93 4.33
CA GLN A 429 27.29 26.62 3.72
C GLN A 429 28.56 26.63 2.87
N ASP A 430 29.57 25.89 3.30
CA ASP A 430 30.84 25.79 2.60
C ASP A 430 30.89 24.45 1.83
N LEU A 431 31.07 24.50 0.51
CA LEU A 431 31.10 23.31 -0.35
C LEU A 431 32.33 22.46 -0.01
N CYS A 432 32.10 21.17 0.27
CA CYS A 432 33.13 20.20 0.66
C CYS A 432 33.49 19.19 -0.44
N GLY A 433 32.66 19.10 -1.48
CA GLY A 433 32.75 18.09 -2.51
C GLY A 433 31.36 17.65 -2.96
N SER A 434 31.29 16.63 -3.80
CA SER A 434 30.03 16.15 -4.40
C SER A 434 29.96 14.63 -4.39
N PHE A 435 28.81 14.09 -4.01
CA PHE A 435 28.49 12.68 -4.21
C PHE A 435 27.97 12.46 -5.63
N THR A 436 28.45 11.41 -6.27
CA THR A 436 27.85 10.86 -7.50
C THR A 436 27.17 9.54 -7.16
N LEU A 437 25.87 9.49 -7.38
CA LEU A 437 25.06 8.29 -7.19
C LEU A 437 24.77 7.70 -8.55
N GLU A 438 25.01 6.41 -8.70
CA GLU A 438 24.71 5.65 -9.91
C GLU A 438 23.75 4.51 -9.55
N SER A 439 22.65 4.37 -10.29
CA SER A 439 21.71 3.26 -10.14
C SER A 439 21.60 2.46 -11.43
N TYR A 440 21.87 1.16 -11.31
CA TYR A 440 21.84 0.18 -12.38
C TYR A 440 20.58 -0.68 -12.27
N PHE A 441 19.77 -0.74 -13.33
CA PHE A 441 18.57 -1.58 -13.39
C PHE A 441 18.38 -2.20 -14.78
N ALA A 442 17.67 -3.34 -14.84
CA ALA A 442 17.42 -4.04 -16.11
C ALA A 442 16.27 -3.36 -16.88
N LEU A 443 16.43 -3.21 -18.21
CA LEU A 443 15.41 -2.64 -19.10
C LEU A 443 14.50 -3.72 -19.72
N HIS A 444 14.98 -4.96 -19.88
CA HIS A 444 14.19 -6.07 -20.42
C HIS A 444 13.69 -7.02 -19.33
N PHE A 445 12.36 -7.09 -19.16
CA PHE A 445 11.69 -8.18 -18.45
C PHE A 445 11.48 -9.35 -19.40
N ASP A 446 12.45 -10.25 -19.48
CA ASP A 446 12.21 -11.54 -20.12
C ASP A 446 11.31 -12.37 -19.19
N GLN A 447 10.08 -12.69 -19.63
CA GLN A 447 9.02 -13.29 -18.80
C GLN A 447 9.34 -14.67 -18.20
N LYS A 448 10.54 -15.21 -18.42
CA LYS A 448 10.95 -16.56 -18.01
C LYS A 448 12.02 -16.65 -16.93
N SER A 449 12.63 -15.55 -16.48
CA SER A 449 13.59 -15.60 -15.36
C SER A 449 13.06 -14.86 -14.14
N SER A 450 12.47 -15.57 -13.19
CA SER A 450 11.89 -15.04 -11.95
C SER A 450 12.92 -14.65 -10.88
N SER A 451 14.17 -14.36 -11.25
CA SER A 451 15.10 -13.68 -10.35
C SER A 451 14.93 -12.19 -10.58
N GLU A 452 14.23 -11.49 -9.68
CA GLU A 452 14.26 -10.03 -9.62
C GLU A 452 15.73 -9.58 -9.63
N LYS A 453 16.23 -9.07 -10.76
CA LYS A 453 17.55 -8.42 -10.78
C LYS A 453 17.37 -7.11 -10.02
N GLU A 454 17.78 -7.11 -8.75
CA GLU A 454 17.67 -5.97 -7.85
C GLU A 454 18.37 -4.73 -8.45
N GLU A 455 17.70 -3.58 -8.38
CA GLU A 455 18.33 -2.27 -8.63
C GLU A 455 19.54 -2.12 -7.70
N MET A 456 20.71 -1.88 -8.29
CA MET A 456 21.96 -1.71 -7.55
C MET A 456 22.39 -0.24 -7.60
N THR A 457 22.46 0.38 -6.43
CA THR A 457 22.95 1.76 -6.28
C THR A 457 24.39 1.75 -5.77
N THR A 458 25.24 2.57 -6.39
CA THR A 458 26.61 2.86 -5.96
C THR A 458 26.77 4.36 -5.70
N VAL A 459 27.37 4.73 -4.57
CA VAL A 459 27.70 6.11 -4.20
C VAL A 459 29.21 6.28 -4.18
N SER A 460 29.71 7.25 -4.95
CA SER A 460 31.10 7.70 -4.90
C SER A 460 31.15 9.15 -4.43
N PHE A 461 32.27 9.54 -3.81
CA PHE A 461 32.52 10.91 -3.38
C PHE A 461 33.65 11.50 -4.21
N ASN A 462 33.39 12.64 -4.83
CA ASN A 462 34.39 13.44 -5.54
C ASN A 462 34.78 14.61 -4.63
N ASP A 463 36.06 14.66 -4.31
CA ASP A 463 36.60 15.47 -3.22
C ASP A 463 37.09 16.85 -3.68
N ALA A 464 36.99 17.16 -4.99
CA ALA A 464 37.40 18.42 -5.59
C ALA A 464 38.81 18.88 -5.16
N GLY A 465 39.70 17.94 -4.79
CA GLY A 465 41.06 18.21 -4.31
C GLY A 465 41.19 18.54 -2.82
N LEU A 466 40.11 18.43 -2.03
CA LEU A 466 40.09 18.55 -0.56
C LEU A 466 39.96 17.17 0.09
N PRO A 467 40.49 16.92 1.30
CA PRO A 467 40.30 15.63 1.95
C PRO A 467 38.82 15.38 2.26
N ALA A 468 38.33 14.19 1.90
CA ALA A 468 36.94 13.81 2.14
C ALA A 468 36.54 14.00 3.62
N PRO A 469 35.41 14.67 3.90
CA PRO A 469 34.99 14.92 5.26
C PRO A 469 34.63 13.60 5.94
N ARG A 470 35.10 13.40 7.17
CA ARG A 470 34.83 12.18 7.93
C ARG A 470 33.37 12.14 8.40
N LEU A 471 32.49 11.47 7.67
CA LEU A 471 31.10 11.26 8.06
C LEU A 471 30.95 9.97 8.89
N THR A 472 30.39 10.07 10.08
CA THR A 472 30.23 8.95 11.01
C THR A 472 28.77 8.60 11.32
N CYS A 473 27.84 9.53 11.10
CA CYS A 473 26.42 9.32 11.35
C CYS A 473 25.54 10.09 10.36
N ILE A 474 24.41 9.48 9.97
CA ILE A 474 23.32 10.16 9.27
C ILE A 474 22.23 10.51 10.28
N PHE A 475 21.82 11.78 10.31
CA PHE A 475 20.70 12.26 11.09
C PHE A 475 19.51 12.57 10.19
N ASP A 476 18.53 11.66 10.16
CA ASP A 476 17.26 11.82 9.47
C ASP A 476 16.27 12.59 10.34
N ALA A 477 16.19 13.90 10.11
CA ALA A 477 15.23 14.80 10.73
C ALA A 477 13.94 14.88 9.89
N GLY A 478 13.37 13.71 9.60
CA GLY A 478 12.09 13.56 8.89
C GLY A 478 12.19 13.63 7.36
N PHE A 479 13.38 13.65 6.78
CA PHE A 479 13.60 13.62 5.33
C PHE A 479 13.04 12.32 4.74
N VAL A 480 13.50 11.18 5.26
CA VAL A 480 13.09 9.86 4.77
C VAL A 480 11.60 9.66 5.07
N PHE A 481 11.17 9.99 6.29
CA PHE A 481 9.76 9.89 6.68
C PHE A 481 8.80 10.65 5.76
N ARG A 482 9.16 11.88 5.39
CA ARG A 482 8.25 12.80 4.67
C ARG A 482 8.32 12.64 3.17
N GLY A 483 9.50 12.40 2.58
CA GLY A 483 9.63 12.03 1.18
C GLY A 483 8.75 10.83 0.81
N PHE A 484 8.45 9.95 1.78
CA PHE A 484 7.55 8.81 1.59
C PHE A 484 6.05 9.12 1.64
N ARG A 485 5.59 10.36 1.83
CA ARG A 485 4.15 10.72 1.76
C ARG A 485 3.63 10.62 0.32
N GLY A 486 3.50 9.40 -0.21
CA GLY A 486 2.93 9.12 -1.54
C GLY A 486 3.52 7.88 -2.24
N ARG A 487 4.80 7.53 -1.98
CA ARG A 487 5.57 6.51 -2.74
C ARG A 487 5.53 5.08 -2.20
N SER A 488 4.37 4.65 -1.72
CA SER A 488 4.06 3.29 -1.22
C SER A 488 4.63 2.92 0.17
N LYS A 489 3.73 2.42 1.03
CA LYS A 489 4.01 1.89 2.39
C LYS A 489 4.10 0.35 2.43
N LYS A 490 4.40 -0.30 1.29
CA LYS A 490 4.24 -1.76 1.16
C LYS A 490 5.41 -2.50 0.51
N ASN A 491 6.49 -1.82 0.11
CA ASN A 491 7.66 -2.50 -0.46
C ASN A 491 8.88 -2.46 0.48
N PRO A 492 9.07 -3.46 1.38
CA PRO A 492 10.25 -3.57 2.23
C PRO A 492 11.59 -3.47 1.49
N THR A 493 11.66 -3.97 0.24
CA THR A 493 12.93 -4.02 -0.50
C THR A 493 13.37 -2.62 -0.91
N PHE A 494 12.44 -1.75 -1.32
CA PHE A 494 12.71 -0.35 -1.61
C PHE A 494 13.30 0.39 -0.39
N PHE A 495 12.71 0.19 0.81
CA PHE A 495 13.26 0.77 2.04
C PHE A 495 14.70 0.32 2.30
N ARG A 496 14.98 -0.98 2.12
CA ARG A 496 16.35 -1.50 2.26
C ARG A 496 17.31 -0.84 1.28
N ARG A 497 16.89 -0.60 0.03
CA ARG A 497 17.73 0.07 -0.99
C ARG A 497 18.01 1.52 -0.62
N VAL A 498 17.02 2.27 -0.15
CA VAL A 498 17.24 3.65 0.35
C VAL A 498 18.26 3.64 1.49
N TYR A 499 18.11 2.78 2.50
CA TYR A 499 19.06 2.74 3.62
C TYR A 499 20.43 2.21 3.25
N ARG A 500 20.54 1.24 2.33
CA ARG A 500 21.84 0.82 1.76
C ARG A 500 22.53 1.98 1.05
N THR A 501 21.78 2.78 0.30
CA THR A 501 22.31 3.98 -0.37
C THR A 501 22.78 5.01 0.66
N LEU A 502 22.00 5.24 1.73
CA LEU A 502 22.41 6.08 2.85
C LEU A 502 23.71 5.59 3.51
N ASP A 503 23.86 4.29 3.75
CA ASP A 503 25.09 3.72 4.32
C ASP A 503 26.31 3.94 3.41
N GLN A 504 26.12 3.92 2.09
CA GLN A 504 27.20 4.18 1.15
C GLN A 504 27.68 5.63 1.17
N PHE A 505 26.87 6.62 1.55
CA PHE A 505 27.36 7.99 1.80
C PHE A 505 28.39 8.02 2.93
N LEU A 506 28.16 7.26 4.01
CA LEU A 506 29.13 7.15 5.10
C LEU A 506 30.40 6.43 4.65
N ALA A 507 30.25 5.35 3.88
CA ALA A 507 31.38 4.58 3.36
C ALA A 507 32.26 5.40 2.41
N ALA A 508 31.66 6.17 1.50
CA ALA A 508 32.37 7.01 0.54
C ALA A 508 33.18 8.14 1.22
N CYS A 509 32.80 8.51 2.45
CA CYS A 509 33.44 9.54 3.25
C CYS A 509 34.23 9.00 4.46
N SER A 510 34.47 7.68 4.52
CA SER A 510 35.23 7.04 5.60
C SER A 510 36.50 6.40 5.04
N SER A 511 37.67 6.98 5.34
CA SER A 511 38.96 6.50 4.82
C SER A 511 39.61 5.37 5.62
N VAL A 512 39.05 5.00 6.78
CA VAL A 512 39.60 3.96 7.67
C VAL A 512 38.46 3.17 8.30
N ALA A 513 38.63 1.84 8.43
CA ALA A 513 37.77 0.95 9.21
C ALA A 513 37.89 1.26 10.70
N ASP A 514 37.45 2.44 11.11
CA ASP A 514 37.32 2.79 12.50
C ASP A 514 36.17 1.99 13.09
N ASN A 515 36.46 1.30 14.20
CA ASN A 515 35.48 0.61 15.03
C ASN A 515 34.56 1.64 15.69
N ASN A 516 33.71 2.28 14.89
CA ASN A 516 32.77 3.26 15.40
C ASN A 516 31.72 2.51 16.23
N THR A 517 31.70 2.81 17.53
CA THR A 517 30.75 2.25 18.49
C THR A 517 29.46 3.06 18.56
N GLY A 518 29.41 4.22 17.89
CA GLY A 518 28.24 5.09 17.80
C GLY A 518 27.20 4.60 16.78
N PRO A 519 25.97 5.16 16.81
CA PRO A 519 24.95 4.86 15.82
C PRO A 519 25.35 5.40 14.44
N SER A 520 25.18 4.60 13.39
CA SER A 520 25.41 5.02 12.00
C SER A 520 24.22 5.81 11.44
N LEU A 521 23.03 5.61 12.00
CA LEU A 521 21.81 6.31 11.58
C LEU A 521 20.94 6.65 12.79
N ILE A 522 20.51 7.91 12.89
CA ILE A 522 19.54 8.40 13.88
C ILE A 522 18.34 8.97 13.14
N CYS A 523 17.14 8.51 13.47
CA CYS A 523 15.89 8.96 12.83
C CYS A 523 14.92 9.56 13.85
N LEU A 524 14.34 10.72 13.54
CA LEU A 524 13.25 11.34 14.31
C LEU A 524 11.90 11.15 13.61
N THR A 525 10.90 10.73 14.37
CA THR A 525 9.56 10.44 13.83
C THR A 525 8.46 10.62 14.88
N PRO A 526 7.27 11.13 14.51
CA PRO A 526 6.12 11.22 15.41
C PRO A 526 5.43 9.86 15.66
N ARG A 527 5.94 8.76 15.09
CA ARG A 527 5.31 7.42 15.22
C ARG A 527 6.07 6.50 16.17
N LYS A 528 5.34 5.97 17.15
CA LYS A 528 5.82 4.95 18.12
C LYS A 528 6.36 3.67 17.46
N ARG A 529 5.81 3.33 16.29
CA ARG A 529 6.22 2.18 15.47
C ARG A 529 6.29 2.65 14.03
N TRP A 530 7.41 3.27 13.70
CA TRP A 530 7.65 3.77 12.36
C TRP A 530 8.24 2.68 11.44
N TYR A 531 9.09 1.78 11.96
CA TYR A 531 9.72 0.71 11.19
C TYR A 531 9.22 -0.68 11.60
N LYS A 532 8.97 -1.54 10.60
CA LYS A 532 9.11 -2.98 10.78
C LYS A 532 10.59 -3.31 10.59
N ARG A 533 11.14 -4.26 11.36
CA ARG A 533 12.56 -4.68 11.26
C ARG A 533 12.97 -5.06 9.83
N GLU A 534 12.02 -5.53 9.03
CA GLU A 534 12.20 -5.88 7.61
C GLU A 534 12.56 -4.71 6.68
N PHE A 535 12.45 -3.45 7.12
CA PHE A 535 12.75 -2.25 6.31
C PHE A 535 14.20 -1.77 6.41
N LEU A 536 14.88 -2.11 7.50
CA LEU A 536 16.31 -1.89 7.61
C LEU A 536 17.01 -3.08 6.95
N ALA A 537 18.17 -2.83 6.33
CA ALA A 537 19.03 -3.93 5.90
C ALA A 537 19.31 -4.85 7.12
N HIS A 538 19.53 -6.15 6.88
CA HIS A 538 19.78 -7.15 7.94
C HIS A 538 21.02 -6.84 8.81
N ASP A 539 21.73 -5.76 8.48
CA ASP A 539 23.00 -5.31 9.03
C ASP A 539 22.87 -4.30 10.17
N TYR A 540 21.64 -3.89 10.56
CA TYR A 540 21.42 -2.94 11.66
C TYR A 540 20.75 -3.55 12.89
N ASP A 541 21.25 -3.20 14.08
CA ASP A 541 20.54 -3.34 15.34
C ASP A 541 19.89 -2.00 15.74
N THR A 542 18.63 -2.04 16.20
CA THR A 542 17.84 -0.82 16.48
C THR A 542 17.55 -0.64 17.96
N GLN A 543 17.84 0.54 18.49
CA GLN A 543 17.40 0.99 19.81
C GLN A 543 16.36 2.11 19.65
N SER A 544 15.20 1.98 20.29
CA SER A 544 14.14 3.00 20.27
C SER A 544 14.05 3.74 21.60
N LEU A 545 14.10 5.06 21.57
CA LEU A 545 13.89 5.92 22.73
C LEU A 545 12.63 6.76 22.53
N ALA A 546 11.69 6.72 23.48
CA ALA A 546 10.53 7.59 23.47
C ALA A 546 10.92 8.94 24.08
N MET A 547 10.70 10.04 23.35
CA MET A 547 10.94 11.39 23.83
C MET A 547 9.61 11.97 24.28
N LYS A 548 9.49 12.30 25.56
CA LYS A 548 8.33 13.04 26.07
C LYS A 548 8.61 14.52 25.86
N GLU A 549 7.84 15.17 24.98
CA GLU A 549 7.83 16.62 24.94
C GLU A 549 7.15 17.18 26.22
N PRO A 550 7.62 18.31 26.77
CA PRO A 550 7.05 18.92 27.98
C PRO A 550 5.67 19.58 27.82
N SER A 551 5.04 19.54 26.63
CA SER A 551 3.74 20.18 26.38
C SER A 551 2.82 19.29 25.51
N GLU A 552 1.55 19.67 25.34
CA GLU A 552 0.44 18.94 24.69
C GLU A 552 0.63 18.59 23.18
N GLY A 553 1.86 18.30 22.74
CA GLY A 553 2.23 17.90 21.39
C GLY A 553 2.15 16.39 21.13
N THR A 554 2.21 16.01 19.85
CA THR A 554 2.30 14.61 19.42
C THR A 554 3.67 14.05 19.86
N PRO A 555 3.74 12.89 20.54
CA PRO A 555 5.00 12.37 21.04
C PRO A 555 6.00 12.08 19.92
N LEU A 556 7.23 12.56 20.07
CA LEU A 556 8.35 12.25 19.18
C LEU A 556 9.09 10.99 19.64
N TYR A 557 9.56 10.21 18.67
CA TYR A 557 10.34 9.00 18.88
C TYR A 557 11.66 9.11 18.14
N MET A 558 12.74 8.74 18.83
CA MET A 558 14.08 8.66 18.27
C MET A 558 14.49 7.20 18.12
N PHE A 559 14.99 6.85 16.94
CA PHE A 559 15.51 5.52 16.65
C PHE A 559 17.00 5.62 16.32
N CYS A 560 17.83 4.93 17.09
CA CYS A 560 19.27 4.82 16.87
C CYS A 560 19.58 3.46 16.27
N CYS A 561 20.23 3.44 15.10
CA CYS A 561 20.60 2.22 14.38
C CYS A 561 22.13 2.03 14.41
N PHE A 562 22.57 0.87 14.85
CA PHE A 562 23.98 0.50 14.97
C PHE A 562 24.31 -0.55 13.92
N LYS A 563 25.40 -0.35 13.17
CA LYS A 563 25.87 -1.33 12.18
C LYS A 563 26.47 -2.54 12.90
N ARG A 564 26.09 -3.74 12.49
CA ARG A 564 26.66 -4.98 13.03
C ARG A 564 28.12 -5.12 12.61
N HIS A 565 29.03 -5.13 13.58
CA HIS A 565 30.45 -5.37 13.32
C HIS A 565 30.67 -6.80 12.82
N ALA A 566 31.39 -6.95 11.71
CA ALA A 566 31.72 -8.23 11.07
C ALA A 566 32.51 -9.20 11.96
N LEU A 567 32.96 -8.77 13.14
CA LEU A 567 33.63 -9.63 14.12
C LEU A 567 32.70 -10.67 14.77
N SER A 568 31.38 -10.50 14.72
CA SER A 568 30.44 -11.57 15.10
C SER A 568 30.18 -12.58 13.97
N ALA A 569 30.65 -12.31 12.75
CA ALA A 569 30.51 -13.24 11.62
C ALA A 569 31.51 -14.41 11.70
N LYS A 570 32.62 -14.29 12.44
CA LYS A 570 33.58 -15.41 12.61
C LYS A 570 33.13 -16.52 13.57
N VAL A 571 32.02 -16.32 14.30
CA VAL A 571 31.34 -17.42 15.04
C VAL A 571 30.17 -17.99 14.20
N GLN A 572 29.87 -17.39 13.04
CA GLN A 572 28.78 -17.79 12.14
C GLN A 572 29.23 -18.05 10.69
N SER A 573 30.53 -18.07 10.40
CA SER A 573 31.10 -18.31 9.07
C SER A 573 31.72 -19.71 8.91
N SER A 574 31.37 -20.66 9.78
CA SER A 574 31.31 -22.05 9.34
C SER A 574 29.87 -22.29 8.90
N ILE A 575 29.68 -22.54 7.61
CA ILE A 575 28.44 -22.88 6.87
C ILE A 575 27.99 -21.76 5.91
N THR A 576 28.80 -21.58 4.87
CA THR A 576 28.38 -21.45 3.46
C THR A 576 29.22 -22.52 2.75
N GLU A 577 28.74 -23.44 1.93
CA GLU A 577 27.68 -23.41 0.92
C GLU A 577 27.06 -24.82 0.76
N THR A 578 25.99 -24.90 -0.06
CA THR A 578 25.26 -26.08 -0.59
C THR A 578 23.90 -26.42 0.06
N SER A 579 22.83 -26.11 -0.69
CA SER A 579 21.53 -26.80 -0.76
C SER A 579 20.81 -27.28 0.52
N SER A 580 20.95 -26.62 1.67
CA SER A 580 20.44 -27.15 2.96
C SER A 580 19.59 -26.20 3.84
N GLU A 581 19.43 -24.92 3.52
CA GLU A 581 18.71 -23.95 4.38
C GLU A 581 17.19 -24.22 4.52
N SER A 582 16.54 -24.74 3.48
CA SER A 582 15.14 -25.16 3.58
C SER A 582 14.93 -26.36 4.50
N THR A 583 15.95 -27.22 4.59
CA THR A 583 15.93 -28.42 5.42
C THR A 583 16.04 -28.01 6.89
N ASN A 584 16.95 -27.07 7.21
CA ASN A 584 17.17 -26.61 8.58
C ASN A 584 15.94 -25.92 9.20
N THR A 585 15.22 -25.07 8.45
CA THR A 585 13.99 -24.42 8.98
C THR A 585 12.83 -25.40 9.16
N ARG A 586 12.69 -26.37 8.26
CA ARG A 586 11.72 -27.47 8.36
C ARG A 586 12.03 -28.38 9.55
N ASP A 587 13.30 -28.72 9.74
CA ASP A 587 13.77 -29.59 10.83
C ASP A 587 13.55 -28.92 12.18
N VAL A 588 13.91 -27.64 12.32
CA VAL A 588 13.64 -26.85 13.55
C VAL A 588 12.14 -26.76 13.85
N ALA A 589 11.30 -26.58 12.83
CA ALA A 589 9.86 -26.49 13.01
C ALA A 589 9.25 -27.87 13.38
N LEU A 590 9.79 -28.97 12.83
CA LEU A 590 9.39 -30.33 13.14
C LEU A 590 9.82 -30.76 14.55
N GLU A 591 11.06 -30.46 14.95
CA GLU A 591 11.54 -30.63 16.32
C GLU A 591 10.69 -29.83 17.32
N THR A 592 10.39 -28.57 17.00
CA THR A 592 9.52 -27.73 17.84
C THR A 592 8.13 -28.35 17.97
N TRP A 593 7.56 -28.89 16.89
CA TRP A 593 6.25 -29.55 16.93
C TRP A 593 6.27 -30.86 17.74
N LEU A 594 7.32 -31.68 17.60
CA LEU A 594 7.50 -32.90 18.39
C LEU A 594 7.58 -32.58 19.88
N GLU A 595 8.32 -31.53 20.24
CA GLU A 595 8.43 -31.08 21.62
C GLU A 595 7.08 -30.56 22.17
N LEU A 596 6.32 -29.81 21.37
CA LEU A 596 4.97 -29.39 21.73
C LEU A 596 4.02 -30.58 21.92
N LYS A 597 4.07 -31.57 21.04
CA LYS A 597 3.27 -32.79 21.12
C LYS A 597 3.63 -33.60 22.37
N ARG A 598 4.92 -33.72 22.70
CA ARG A 598 5.41 -34.38 23.90
C ARG A 598 4.90 -33.68 25.15
N LYS A 599 5.11 -32.36 25.27
CA LYS A 599 4.61 -31.55 26.40
C LYS A 599 3.09 -31.62 26.56
N LEU A 600 2.35 -31.57 25.46
CA LEU A 600 0.89 -31.71 25.49
C LEU A 600 0.48 -33.11 25.99
N SER A 601 1.12 -34.17 25.51
CA SER A 601 0.80 -35.55 25.92
C SER A 601 1.13 -35.80 27.39
N THR A 602 2.30 -35.35 27.85
CA THR A 602 2.68 -35.40 29.27
C THR A 602 1.68 -34.66 30.14
N ARG A 603 1.32 -33.42 29.76
CA ARG A 603 0.39 -32.62 30.57
C ARG A 603 -1.04 -33.18 30.58
N LYS A 604 -1.49 -33.77 29.47
CA LYS A 604 -2.77 -34.50 29.43
C LYS A 604 -2.77 -35.72 30.33
N PHE A 605 -1.67 -36.47 30.35
CA PHE A 605 -1.52 -37.65 31.21
C PHE A 605 -1.53 -37.27 32.70
N GLU A 606 -0.81 -36.22 33.09
CA GLU A 606 -0.80 -35.70 34.46
C GLU A 606 -2.18 -35.22 34.95
N LEU A 607 -3.02 -34.76 34.03
CA LEU A 607 -4.33 -34.18 34.33
C LEU A 607 -5.52 -35.11 34.02
N ALA A 608 -5.27 -36.38 33.67
CA ALA A 608 -6.24 -37.29 33.06
C ALA A 608 -7.65 -37.24 33.69
N ASP A 609 -7.75 -37.40 35.01
CA ASP A 609 -9.04 -37.43 35.73
C ASP A 609 -9.62 -36.04 36.06
N ARG A 610 -8.88 -34.96 35.76
CA ARG A 610 -9.17 -33.57 36.13
C ARG A 610 -9.40 -32.65 34.93
N LEU A 611 -9.35 -33.19 33.70
CA LEU A 611 -9.37 -32.42 32.47
C LEU A 611 -10.78 -32.36 31.86
N ILE A 612 -11.37 -31.17 31.81
CA ILE A 612 -12.66 -30.94 31.15
C ILE A 612 -12.44 -30.66 29.67
N THR A 613 -13.18 -31.34 28.78
CA THR A 613 -13.13 -31.03 27.34
C THR A 613 -14.11 -29.89 27.01
N ILE A 614 -13.60 -28.81 26.43
CA ILE A 614 -14.37 -27.67 25.92
C ILE A 614 -14.51 -27.85 24.41
N ASP A 615 -15.59 -28.51 24.02
CA ASP A 615 -15.97 -28.75 22.62
C ASP A 615 -17.19 -27.92 22.19
N SER A 616 -17.93 -27.34 23.15
CA SER A 616 -19.20 -26.65 22.98
C SER A 616 -19.31 -25.40 23.87
N PRO A 617 -20.20 -24.44 23.53
CA PRO A 617 -20.50 -23.30 24.41
C PRO A 617 -20.97 -23.71 25.80
N ASP A 618 -21.77 -24.78 25.91
CA ASP A 618 -22.28 -25.29 27.19
C ASP A 618 -21.14 -25.86 28.05
N ALA A 619 -20.23 -26.62 27.45
CA ALA A 619 -19.03 -27.10 28.14
C ALA A 619 -18.14 -25.95 28.62
N ARG A 620 -18.05 -24.86 27.83
CA ARG A 620 -17.33 -23.63 28.23
C ARG A 620 -18.00 -22.94 29.42
N MET A 621 -19.33 -22.78 29.40
CA MET A 621 -20.06 -22.17 30.52
C MET A 621 -19.94 -23.00 31.78
N LYS A 622 -20.08 -24.33 31.66
CA LYS A 622 -19.89 -25.26 32.78
C LYS A 622 -18.49 -25.14 33.38
N ALA A 623 -17.43 -25.16 32.56
CA ALA A 623 -16.06 -25.01 33.04
C ALA A 623 -15.80 -23.65 33.74
N ALA A 624 -16.47 -22.58 33.29
CA ALA A 624 -16.40 -21.28 33.96
C ALA A 624 -17.12 -21.28 35.32
N LEU A 625 -18.32 -21.86 35.40
CA LEU A 625 -19.07 -22.00 36.65
C LEU A 625 -18.35 -22.90 37.66
N ASP A 626 -17.76 -24.01 37.20
CA ASP A 626 -16.96 -24.92 38.04
C ASP A 626 -15.73 -24.18 38.59
N GLN A 627 -15.10 -23.29 37.81
CA GLN A 627 -13.99 -22.46 38.28
C GLN A 627 -14.43 -21.41 39.30
N GLU A 628 -15.61 -20.82 39.14
CA GLU A 628 -16.18 -19.88 40.11
C GLU A 628 -16.48 -20.58 41.44
N ARG A 629 -17.08 -21.77 41.38
CA ARG A 629 -17.33 -22.59 42.57
C ARG A 629 -16.02 -22.97 43.26
N ALA A 630 -15.01 -23.41 42.49
CA ALA A 630 -13.70 -23.76 43.04
C ALA A 630 -12.98 -22.58 43.70
N VAL A 631 -13.17 -21.34 43.19
CA VAL A 631 -12.63 -20.12 43.81
C VAL A 631 -13.39 -19.74 45.08
N ALA A 632 -14.73 -19.91 45.09
CA ALA A 632 -15.55 -19.66 46.26
C ALA A 632 -15.23 -20.64 47.40
N GLU A 633 -15.08 -21.94 47.09
CA GLU A 633 -14.72 -22.97 48.07
C GLU A 633 -13.29 -22.80 48.61
N ALA A 634 -12.35 -22.29 47.80
CA ALA A 634 -10.97 -22.05 48.22
C ALA A 634 -10.80 -20.86 49.18
N LEU A 635 -11.82 -20.00 49.35
CA LEU A 635 -11.81 -18.95 50.38
C LEU A 635 -11.99 -19.52 51.79
N ASP A 636 -12.54 -20.74 51.91
CA ASP A 636 -12.82 -21.41 53.20
C ASP A 636 -11.75 -22.43 53.62
N THR A 637 -10.80 -22.78 52.75
CA THR A 637 -9.71 -23.72 53.04
C THR A 637 -8.35 -23.14 52.65
N PHE A 638 -7.37 -23.17 53.57
CA PHE A 638 -5.99 -22.65 53.40
C PHE A 638 -5.15 -23.34 52.30
N ASP A 639 -5.74 -24.21 51.49
CA ASP A 639 -5.06 -24.91 50.41
C ASP A 639 -5.24 -24.15 49.09
N GLY A 640 -4.14 -23.97 48.35
CA GLY A 640 -4.04 -23.04 47.23
C GLY A 640 -5.13 -23.23 46.16
N SER A 641 -5.55 -22.12 45.55
CA SER A 641 -6.66 -22.02 44.57
C SER A 641 -6.82 -23.26 43.69
N ARG A 642 -7.92 -24.00 43.88
CA ARG A 642 -8.26 -25.18 43.07
C ARG A 642 -8.50 -24.72 41.62
N LYS A 643 -7.56 -25.05 40.73
CA LYS A 643 -7.64 -24.76 39.29
C LYS A 643 -8.50 -25.80 38.57
N VAL A 644 -9.42 -25.33 37.74
CA VAL A 644 -10.20 -26.15 36.82
C VAL A 644 -9.45 -26.23 35.49
N TYR A 645 -8.95 -27.42 35.19
CA TYR A 645 -8.19 -27.69 33.97
C TYR A 645 -9.14 -28.06 32.84
N ALA A 646 -8.84 -27.51 31.66
CA ALA A 646 -9.63 -27.76 30.47
C ALA A 646 -8.75 -27.95 29.23
N GLN A 647 -9.24 -28.79 28.33
CA GLN A 647 -8.74 -28.98 26.99
C GLN A 647 -9.68 -28.28 26.00
N ALA A 648 -9.13 -27.45 25.13
CA ALA A 648 -9.88 -26.86 24.02
C ALA A 648 -9.24 -27.25 22.69
N THR A 649 -10.07 -27.66 21.74
CA THR A 649 -9.66 -27.93 20.35
C THR A 649 -10.47 -27.05 19.42
N GLY A 650 -9.82 -26.41 18.45
CA GLY A 650 -10.51 -25.59 17.49
C GLY A 650 -9.61 -24.87 16.49
N ILE A 651 -10.22 -24.02 15.66
CA ILE A 651 -9.55 -23.30 14.58
C ILE A 651 -9.18 -21.89 15.05
N ILE A 652 -7.94 -21.50 14.80
CA ILE A 652 -7.45 -20.17 15.16
C ILE A 652 -8.05 -19.11 14.24
N THR A 653 -8.84 -18.20 14.80
CA THR A 653 -9.50 -17.11 14.07
C THR A 653 -8.72 -15.80 14.10
N ARG A 654 -7.95 -15.58 15.18
CA ARG A 654 -7.14 -14.36 15.39
C ARG A 654 -5.99 -14.63 16.34
N ILE A 655 -4.87 -13.96 16.11
CA ILE A 655 -3.67 -13.99 16.97
C ILE A 655 -3.28 -12.53 17.27
N ARG A 656 -2.99 -12.22 18.53
CA ARG A 656 -2.41 -10.94 18.96
C ARG A 656 -1.13 -11.23 19.74
N ARG A 657 0.01 -10.77 19.23
CA ARG A 657 1.33 -10.98 19.84
C ARG A 657 1.78 -9.73 20.58
N PHE A 658 2.39 -9.90 21.75
CA PHE A 658 2.95 -8.82 22.56
C PHE A 658 4.46 -9.00 22.68
N SER A 659 5.19 -7.90 22.80
CA SER A 659 6.66 -7.89 22.81
C SER A 659 7.29 -8.48 24.08
N THR A 660 6.48 -8.92 25.04
CA THR A 660 6.89 -9.32 26.40
C THR A 660 6.69 -10.82 26.67
N GLY A 661 6.77 -11.69 25.65
CA GLY A 661 6.62 -13.13 25.85
C GLY A 661 5.18 -13.57 26.14
N SER A 662 4.19 -12.84 25.62
CA SER A 662 2.79 -13.19 25.75
C SER A 662 2.01 -13.01 24.45
N ALA A 663 0.94 -13.80 24.28
CA ALA A 663 0.07 -13.75 23.11
C ALA A 663 -1.37 -14.14 23.46
N PHE A 664 -2.34 -13.49 22.81
CA PHE A 664 -3.75 -13.91 22.85
C PHE A 664 -4.12 -14.60 21.54
N VAL A 665 -4.70 -15.80 21.63
CA VAL A 665 -5.20 -16.57 20.50
C VAL A 665 -6.71 -16.71 20.64
N SER A 666 -7.46 -16.44 19.58
CA SER A 666 -8.92 -16.62 19.54
C SER A 666 -9.24 -17.92 18.82
N LEU A 667 -9.78 -18.89 19.55
CA LEU A 667 -10.07 -20.24 19.08
C LEU A 667 -11.59 -20.39 18.80
N ALA A 668 -11.96 -20.75 17.58
CA ALA A 668 -13.31 -21.15 17.23
C ALA A 668 -13.46 -22.66 17.43
N LEU A 669 -14.38 -23.06 18.31
CA LEU A 669 -14.62 -24.47 18.65
C LEU A 669 -15.39 -25.16 17.52
N ALA A 670 -15.08 -26.43 17.25
CA ALA A 670 -15.59 -27.19 16.10
C ALA A 670 -17.13 -27.28 16.02
N SER A 671 -17.84 -27.22 17.16
CA SER A 671 -19.31 -27.29 17.21
C SER A 671 -20.02 -25.93 17.14
N SER A 672 -19.30 -24.80 17.19
CA SER A 672 -19.93 -23.48 17.34
C SER A 672 -20.31 -22.84 16.00
N ARG A 673 -21.60 -22.92 15.61
CA ARG A 673 -22.14 -22.16 14.46
C ARG A 673 -22.40 -20.68 14.75
N CYS A 674 -22.39 -20.26 16.01
CA CYS A 674 -22.39 -18.85 16.40
C CYS A 674 -22.07 -18.75 17.89
N GLU A 675 -20.92 -18.19 18.25
CA GLU A 675 -20.67 -17.46 19.51
C GLU A 675 -19.21 -16.98 19.59
N ARG A 676 -18.92 -16.07 20.53
CA ARG A 676 -17.60 -15.42 20.67
C ARG A 676 -16.47 -16.47 20.82
N PRO A 677 -15.36 -16.37 20.06
CA PRO A 677 -14.28 -17.35 20.13
C PRO A 677 -13.71 -17.45 21.55
N LEU A 678 -13.29 -18.65 21.94
CA LEU A 678 -12.60 -18.88 23.20
C LEU A 678 -11.26 -18.15 23.15
N GLN A 679 -10.98 -17.30 24.15
CA GLN A 679 -9.70 -16.64 24.26
C GLN A 679 -8.72 -17.57 24.98
N LEU A 680 -7.60 -17.84 24.33
CA LEU A 680 -6.44 -18.49 24.92
C LEU A 680 -5.40 -17.40 25.23
N PHE A 681 -4.80 -17.47 26.41
CA PHE A 681 -3.64 -16.64 26.75
C PHE A 681 -2.42 -17.51 26.87
N LEU A 682 -1.45 -17.20 26.02
CA LEU A 682 -0.15 -17.82 25.98
C LEU A 682 0.80 -16.91 26.73
N GLN A 683 1.41 -17.41 27.78
CA GLN A 683 2.41 -16.70 28.54
C GLN A 683 3.64 -17.59 28.68
N ARG A 684 4.81 -17.04 28.34
CA ARG A 684 6.09 -17.75 28.36
C ARG A 684 6.33 -18.45 29.70
N GLU A 685 6.07 -17.76 30.81
CA GLU A 685 6.28 -18.29 32.16
C GLU A 685 5.36 -19.48 32.44
N THR A 686 4.09 -19.41 32.02
CA THR A 686 3.13 -20.52 32.20
C THR A 686 3.44 -21.73 31.33
N LEU A 687 3.96 -21.50 30.11
CA LEU A 687 4.34 -22.56 29.18
C LEU A 687 5.71 -23.18 29.50
N GLY A 688 6.48 -22.58 30.42
CA GLY A 688 7.86 -22.96 30.70
C GLY A 688 8.76 -22.87 29.45
N PHE A 689 8.55 -21.85 28.61
CA PHE A 689 9.31 -21.66 27.37
C PHE A 689 10.46 -20.66 27.57
N SER A 690 11.57 -20.86 26.88
CA SER A 690 12.58 -19.81 26.72
C SER A 690 12.05 -18.68 25.82
N ILE A 691 12.73 -17.53 25.77
CA ILE A 691 12.37 -16.43 24.85
C ILE A 691 12.40 -16.91 23.40
N SER A 692 13.43 -17.67 23.03
CA SER A 692 13.59 -18.21 21.68
C SER A 692 12.48 -19.21 21.34
N MET A 693 12.20 -20.17 22.22
CA MET A 693 11.14 -21.17 22.02
C MET A 693 9.77 -20.49 21.89
N PHE A 694 9.48 -19.49 22.74
CA PHE A 694 8.22 -18.76 22.64
C PHE A 694 8.11 -17.98 21.32
N ALA A 695 9.19 -17.35 20.86
CA ALA A 695 9.21 -16.64 19.58
C ALA A 695 8.99 -17.60 18.40
N THR A 696 9.63 -18.77 18.42
CA THR A 696 9.44 -19.84 17.41
C THR A 696 7.99 -20.30 17.40
N VAL A 697 7.45 -20.77 18.53
CA VAL A 697 6.07 -21.26 18.63
C VAL A 697 5.06 -20.17 18.24
N ALA A 698 5.23 -18.93 18.71
CA ALA A 698 4.37 -17.82 18.31
C ALA A 698 4.45 -17.52 16.80
N GLY A 699 5.57 -17.78 16.15
CA GLY A 699 5.75 -17.69 14.69
C GLY A 699 5.12 -18.84 13.91
N LEU A 700 5.13 -20.07 14.47
CA LEU A 700 4.54 -21.26 13.85
C LEU A 700 3.01 -21.19 13.78
N ILE A 701 2.36 -20.62 14.80
CA ILE A 701 0.90 -20.56 14.90
C ILE A 701 0.33 -19.52 13.91
N ARG A 702 -0.59 -19.93 13.02
CA ARG A 702 -1.25 -19.08 12.03
C ARG A 702 -2.78 -19.12 12.14
N LYS A 703 -3.43 -18.12 11.54
CA LYS A 703 -4.89 -18.10 11.40
C LYS A 703 -5.31 -19.23 10.45
N GLY A 704 -6.33 -19.99 10.83
CA GLY A 704 -6.82 -21.15 10.10
C GLY A 704 -6.23 -22.47 10.58
N ASP A 705 -5.19 -22.45 11.42
CA ASP A 705 -4.63 -23.66 11.98
C ASP A 705 -5.56 -24.24 13.06
N GLU A 706 -5.66 -25.57 13.08
CA GLU A 706 -6.29 -26.29 14.17
C GLU A 706 -5.30 -26.46 15.33
N LEU A 707 -5.72 -26.04 16.51
CA LEU A 707 -4.92 -25.99 17.72
C LEU A 707 -5.61 -26.79 18.82
N ILE A 708 -4.84 -27.61 19.51
CA ILE A 708 -5.22 -28.30 20.73
C ILE A 708 -4.46 -27.62 21.87
N ALA A 709 -5.17 -27.07 22.84
CA ALA A 709 -4.59 -26.41 24.01
C ALA A 709 -5.13 -27.03 25.30
N VAL A 710 -4.24 -27.22 26.28
CA VAL A 710 -4.55 -27.64 27.63
C VAL A 710 -4.06 -26.56 28.60
N GLY A 711 -4.92 -26.23 29.55
CA GLY A 711 -4.66 -25.14 30.48
C GLY A 711 -5.70 -25.10 31.58
N PHE A 712 -5.77 -24.00 32.32
CA PHE A 712 -6.81 -23.79 33.32
C PHE A 712 -7.68 -22.58 33.01
N ILE A 713 -8.92 -22.60 33.48
CA ILE A 713 -9.86 -21.50 33.27
C ILE A 713 -9.46 -20.32 34.16
N ALA A 714 -9.31 -19.16 33.52
CA ALA A 714 -8.99 -17.90 34.15
C ALA A 714 -9.94 -16.80 33.67
N ARG A 715 -9.97 -15.67 34.37
CA ARG A 715 -10.67 -14.46 33.93
C ARG A 715 -9.67 -13.38 33.55
N ASN A 716 -9.91 -12.68 32.45
CA ASN A 716 -9.14 -11.48 32.16
C ASN A 716 -9.58 -10.30 33.05
N ALA A 717 -8.87 -9.18 32.97
CA ALA A 717 -9.20 -7.94 33.68
C ALA A 717 -10.59 -7.37 33.36
N ARG A 718 -11.29 -7.88 32.33
CA ARG A 718 -12.66 -7.49 31.97
C ARG A 718 -13.70 -8.51 32.44
N GLY A 719 -13.30 -9.51 33.23
CA GLY A 719 -14.18 -10.56 33.76
C GLY A 719 -14.56 -11.66 32.76
N HIS A 720 -14.04 -11.66 31.53
CA HIS A 720 -14.36 -12.72 30.58
C HIS A 720 -13.52 -13.98 30.82
N SER A 721 -14.18 -15.14 30.77
CA SER A 721 -13.54 -16.45 30.86
C SER A 721 -12.65 -16.75 29.65
N MET A 722 -11.43 -17.16 29.94
CA MET A 722 -10.35 -17.48 29.01
C MET A 722 -9.57 -18.71 29.51
N LEU A 723 -8.86 -19.37 28.59
CA LEU A 723 -7.99 -20.49 28.93
C LEU A 723 -6.55 -19.97 29.08
N GLN A 724 -6.00 -20.08 30.28
CA GLN A 724 -4.57 -19.87 30.52
C GLN A 724 -3.82 -21.14 30.11
N VAL A 725 -3.04 -21.09 29.04
CA VAL A 725 -2.48 -22.29 28.42
C VAL A 725 -1.17 -22.73 29.09
N GLU A 726 -1.09 -24.01 29.44
CA GLU A 726 0.12 -24.65 29.98
C GLU A 726 0.78 -25.59 28.97
N ALA A 727 0.01 -26.19 28.05
CA ALA A 727 0.55 -26.96 26.95
C ALA A 727 -0.34 -26.81 25.70
N LEU A 728 0.28 -26.84 24.52
CA LEU A 728 -0.44 -26.72 23.25
C LEU A 728 0.26 -27.51 22.15
N CYS A 729 -0.50 -27.92 21.14
CA CYS A 729 0.03 -28.53 19.93
C CYS A 729 -0.88 -28.19 18.74
N LEU A 730 -0.31 -28.06 17.55
CA LEU A 730 -1.06 -27.95 16.31
C LEU A 730 -1.54 -29.34 15.88
N ALA A 731 -2.83 -29.49 15.56
CA ALA A 731 -3.44 -30.79 15.24
C ALA A 731 -3.02 -31.37 13.87
N ARG A 732 -2.13 -30.69 13.13
CA ARG A 732 -1.67 -31.12 11.81
C ARG A 732 -0.87 -32.42 11.89
N SER A 733 -1.40 -33.48 11.29
CA SER A 733 -0.69 -34.69 10.91
C SER A 733 -0.45 -34.68 9.40
N GLY A 734 0.73 -34.25 8.92
CA GLY A 734 1.18 -34.63 7.57
C GLY A 734 1.85 -33.57 6.68
N GLU A 735 1.54 -32.28 6.77
CA GLU A 735 2.04 -31.29 5.80
C GLU A 735 3.05 -30.31 6.42
N PHE A 736 4.29 -30.77 6.59
CA PHE A 736 5.46 -29.89 6.78
C PHE A 736 6.04 -29.37 5.45
N GLU A 737 5.42 -29.69 4.31
CA GLU A 737 5.83 -29.23 2.98
C GLU A 737 5.64 -27.72 2.76
N ALA A 738 4.87 -27.04 3.61
CA ALA A 738 4.59 -25.62 3.48
C ALA A 738 5.66 -24.67 4.07
N TYR A 739 6.84 -25.18 4.47
CA TYR A 739 7.96 -24.32 4.89
C TYR A 739 8.83 -23.79 3.74
N ASN A 740 8.56 -24.20 2.49
CA ASN A 740 9.23 -23.68 1.29
C ASN A 740 8.39 -22.79 0.37
N GLU A 741 7.13 -22.52 0.69
CA GLU A 741 6.35 -21.58 -0.12
C GLU A 741 6.18 -20.25 0.61
N VAL A 742 6.90 -19.26 0.09
CA VAL A 742 6.43 -17.88 -0.03
C VAL A 742 5.05 -17.93 -0.70
N ARG A 743 3.99 -18.23 0.06
CA ARG A 743 2.63 -17.94 -0.37
C ARG A 743 2.38 -16.48 -0.10
N VAL A 744 2.66 -15.71 -1.15
CA VAL A 744 2.09 -14.40 -1.47
C VAL A 744 0.69 -14.28 -0.86
N CYS A 745 0.53 -13.33 0.08
CA CYS A 745 -0.73 -12.71 0.47
C CYS A 745 -0.44 -11.32 1.06
#